data_AF-A0A8H4XVX4-F1
#
_entry.id   AF-A0A8H4XVX4-F1
#
_cell.length_a   1.000
_cell.length_b   1.000
_cell.length_c   1.000
_cell.angle_alpha   90.00
_cell.angle_beta   90.00
_cell.angle_gamma   90.00
#
_symmetry.space_group_name_H-M   'P 1'
#
loop_
_entity.id
_entity.type
_entity.pdbx_description
1 polymer ?
#
loop_
_entity_poly.entity_id
_entity_poly.type
_entity_poly.pdbx_seq_one_letter_code
_entity_poly.pdbx_strand_id
1 'polypeptide(L)'
;MAAAHDIATTLLRGAGRDDLPLADYILRKTQYLYALILLTAFISGAAWYSVVNSKKQEDLVQPTVKGPGGKPLPITKKKHSRADGDRKIGPGFGRTAKNVFRYLAFVVFLSYVGSAGFMFNHAFWHEDPYRWSREGLPWAGEWSVVHVTGTLFFYLYILISLFDWRKGPNIVHFTVWVLGFIGEIILFSTTAIAAADCHFFRSVKNNGSRKDGNCIDYWTKIDLVLYFVRILHLLALIGVFSLAWIRKARGADKKTEEACPAESTPLLNGYSRSYDTANGQPVNGQVTNGREPNGREANGGRRSRGRTISNAHKTPSFPKKEEPAAFYRPEKLPHKTWWEYLKGYSLFFPYLWPKDSVKLQFNVLICFILVMLQRLVNVAVPMAVKRVVNDLEEVIKLVKDGERLSTDNFPLKDFMILGLLWILQGQSGLLGSLRSILWIPVSQYSYRGLTTAAFNHVHSLSLDFHLSKRTGEVLSALNKGSSINQFLEQVTFQVFPMLFDLFLAISVFYYSFGPLYAEINLVDTCWYLYMTIKMASTRADQRREMTNADREEEAVKNDSISSYETVKYFNAEDFESKRYQDRVSVFQRAEAKVQMGMMKMNICQTVVFNLGRIIAALVCGWQVAMGLRTTGDWFMVVSYLTQLQGPLNFFGTFYRTVQQSMISGERLLELFKIQPTVVDTPHAVPLGKDFQGHVRWNNVSFSYDRRKPALRNITFECLPGTTTAFVGESGGGKSTLFRHMFRYYDCDEGSIELDGRNVKDLTINSVRENIGVVPQDTTLFNETLMYNLKYARPSATDEEVYEACKVASIHERILSFPDQYNTQVGERGLRLSGGEKQRVAIARTILKNPRIIMLDEATSALDSHTEQEIQDNVWNIGQGRTLLIIAHRLSTITHADQIIVLNSGAIAEQGSHEELLAAKGRYASMWEKQIRAERALTVAREAQMKAARALRKAKMGPKRNSDGAMDSYSGLGSPGSLSGTGSQGHGEDTNTSSSSSSDAESSHSVEHSRERERK
;
A
#
# COMPACT_ATOMS: atom_id res chain seq x y z
N MET A 1 13.63 14.82 -45.98
CA MET A 1 14.91 14.51 -46.66
C MET A 1 15.70 15.78 -46.98
N ALA A 2 15.12 16.83 -47.57
CA ALA A 2 15.81 18.12 -47.78
C ALA A 2 16.29 18.80 -46.47
N ALA A 3 15.49 18.75 -45.40
CA ALA A 3 15.90 19.28 -44.08
C ALA A 3 17.03 18.48 -43.39
N ALA A 4 17.22 17.20 -43.75
CA ALA A 4 18.35 16.41 -43.26
C ALA A 4 19.63 16.71 -44.04
N HIS A 5 19.50 17.10 -45.31
CA HIS A 5 20.60 17.58 -46.13
C HIS A 5 21.05 18.98 -45.70
N ASP A 6 20.12 19.86 -45.32
CA ASP A 6 20.44 21.22 -44.84
C ASP A 6 21.08 21.24 -43.45
N ILE A 7 20.72 20.30 -42.56
CA ILE A 7 21.41 20.14 -41.27
C ILE A 7 22.84 19.62 -41.49
N ALA A 8 23.05 18.73 -42.47
CA ALA A 8 24.38 18.23 -42.83
C ALA A 8 25.27 19.33 -43.46
N THR A 9 24.73 20.19 -44.32
CA THR A 9 25.48 21.30 -44.95
C THR A 9 25.69 22.48 -44.01
N THR A 10 24.79 22.73 -43.05
CA THR A 10 24.97 23.80 -42.05
C THR A 10 25.98 23.41 -40.96
N LEU A 11 26.07 22.12 -40.61
CA LEU A 11 27.13 21.59 -39.74
C LEU A 11 28.53 21.63 -40.39
N LEU A 12 28.61 21.72 -41.73
CA LEU A 12 29.86 21.78 -42.48
C LEU A 12 30.37 23.22 -42.73
N ARG A 13 29.56 24.27 -42.50
CA ARG A 13 29.95 25.67 -42.82
C ARG A 13 30.40 26.52 -41.63
N GLY A 14 30.38 25.99 -40.40
CA GLY A 14 30.70 26.76 -39.19
C GLY A 14 32.17 26.75 -38.73
N ALA A 15 33.07 26.03 -39.39
CA ALA A 15 34.46 25.87 -38.93
C ALA A 15 35.45 26.44 -39.95
N GLY A 16 35.64 27.76 -39.92
CA GLY A 16 36.83 28.38 -40.48
C GLY A 16 38.01 28.17 -39.53
N ARG A 17 38.77 27.08 -39.70
CA ARG A 17 40.20 26.90 -39.38
C ARG A 17 40.61 25.44 -39.59
N ASP A 18 41.47 25.22 -40.57
CA ASP A 18 42.33 24.07 -40.90
C ASP A 18 41.66 22.68 -41.04
N ASP A 19 41.70 22.13 -42.26
CA ASP A 19 41.21 20.79 -42.63
C ASP A 19 41.91 19.67 -41.83
N LEU A 20 41.31 19.26 -40.71
CA LEU A 20 41.73 18.06 -39.96
C LEU A 20 41.46 16.80 -40.81
N PRO A 21 42.39 15.82 -40.85
CA PRO A 21 42.17 14.54 -41.54
C PRO A 21 40.88 13.85 -41.08
N LEU A 22 40.13 13.24 -41.99
CA LEU A 22 38.86 12.54 -41.71
C LEU A 22 38.98 11.56 -40.53
N ALA A 23 40.12 10.88 -40.40
CA ALA A 23 40.41 9.94 -39.32
C ALA A 23 40.45 10.62 -37.94
N ASP A 24 41.03 11.82 -37.82
CA ASP A 24 41.12 12.57 -36.57
C ASP A 24 39.74 13.17 -36.17
N TYR A 25 38.96 13.60 -37.17
CA TYR A 25 37.57 14.03 -36.92
C TYR A 25 36.71 12.88 -36.36
N ILE A 26 36.79 11.69 -36.95
CA ILE A 26 36.06 10.50 -36.49
C ILE A 26 36.55 10.08 -35.10
N LEU A 27 37.87 10.09 -34.85
CA LEU A 27 38.45 9.77 -33.54
C LEU A 27 37.87 10.68 -32.44
N ARG A 28 37.95 12.00 -32.62
CA ARG A 28 37.45 12.99 -31.64
C ARG A 28 35.95 12.85 -31.40
N LYS A 29 35.14 12.72 -32.46
CA LYS A 29 33.68 12.54 -32.33
C LYS A 29 33.33 11.24 -31.63
N THR A 30 34.06 10.17 -31.92
CA THR A 30 33.86 8.86 -31.26
C THR A 30 34.20 8.97 -29.78
N GLN A 31 35.35 9.56 -29.42
CA GLN A 31 35.76 9.74 -28.03
C GLN A 31 34.73 10.53 -27.20
N TYR A 32 34.15 11.60 -27.73
CA TYR A 32 33.09 12.36 -27.04
C TYR A 32 31.80 11.57 -26.85
N LEU A 33 31.35 10.85 -27.88
CA LEU A 33 30.03 10.22 -27.87
C LEU A 33 30.05 8.81 -27.27
N TYR A 34 31.20 8.17 -27.17
CA TYR A 34 31.31 6.75 -26.82
C TYR A 34 30.66 6.40 -25.48
N ALA A 35 31.05 7.06 -24.39
CA ALA A 35 30.47 6.82 -23.06
C ALA A 35 28.96 7.13 -23.01
N LEU A 36 28.53 8.20 -23.69
CA LEU A 36 27.13 8.59 -23.76
C LEU A 36 26.27 7.58 -24.54
N ILE A 37 26.74 7.08 -25.68
CA ILE A 37 26.06 6.07 -26.49
C ILE A 37 25.91 4.78 -25.68
N LEU A 38 26.97 4.34 -24.99
CA LEU A 38 26.92 3.15 -24.15
C LEU A 38 25.94 3.30 -22.98
N LEU A 39 25.95 4.45 -22.31
CA LEU A 39 25.04 4.75 -21.20
C LEU A 39 23.57 4.80 -21.67
N THR A 40 23.29 5.49 -22.76
CA THR A 40 21.93 5.60 -23.32
C THR A 40 21.41 4.26 -23.83
N ALA A 41 22.26 3.45 -24.48
CA ALA A 41 21.93 2.09 -24.90
C ALA A 41 21.65 1.18 -23.69
N PHE A 42 22.42 1.30 -22.62
CA PHE A 42 22.18 0.54 -21.39
C PHE A 42 20.85 0.92 -20.74
N ILE A 43 20.57 2.22 -20.56
CA ILE A 43 19.35 2.71 -19.90
C ILE A 43 18.11 2.34 -20.73
N SER A 44 18.13 2.60 -22.05
CA SER A 44 17.02 2.25 -22.95
C SER A 44 16.81 0.74 -23.04
N GLY A 45 17.90 -0.04 -23.12
CA GLY A 45 17.85 -1.50 -23.10
C GLY A 45 17.30 -2.05 -21.78
N ALA A 46 17.70 -1.48 -20.64
CA ALA A 46 17.20 -1.86 -19.31
C ALA A 46 15.71 -1.51 -19.15
N ALA A 47 15.28 -0.34 -19.61
CA ALA A 47 13.88 0.07 -19.63
C ALA A 47 13.04 -0.88 -20.51
N TRP A 48 13.50 -1.16 -21.73
CA TRP A 48 12.87 -2.12 -22.64
C TRP A 48 12.76 -3.51 -22.02
N TYR A 49 13.88 -4.04 -21.48
CA TYR A 49 13.92 -5.35 -20.85
C TYR A 49 12.98 -5.45 -19.64
N SER A 50 12.89 -4.38 -18.85
CA SER A 50 11.96 -4.28 -17.73
C SER A 50 10.50 -4.37 -18.18
N VAL A 51 10.12 -3.62 -19.22
CA VAL A 51 8.74 -3.62 -19.79
C VAL A 51 8.38 -4.97 -20.42
N VAL A 52 9.30 -5.58 -21.16
CA VAL A 52 9.01 -6.86 -21.85
C VAL A 52 8.87 -8.01 -20.86
N ASN A 53 9.72 -8.03 -19.84
CA ASN A 53 9.67 -9.08 -18.82
C ASN A 53 8.51 -8.87 -17.81
N SER A 54 7.91 -7.68 -17.76
CA SER A 54 6.78 -7.38 -16.87
C SER A 54 5.41 -7.75 -17.45
N LYS A 55 5.21 -7.75 -18.78
CA LYS A 55 3.90 -8.04 -19.40
C LYS A 55 3.36 -9.42 -18.98
N LYS A 56 2.47 -9.51 -18.00
CA LYS A 56 1.60 -10.68 -17.83
C LYS A 56 0.51 -10.59 -18.88
N GLN A 57 0.30 -11.67 -19.63
CA GLN A 57 -0.82 -11.79 -20.56
C GLN A 57 -2.08 -11.91 -19.69
N GLU A 58 -2.83 -10.83 -19.59
CA GLU A 58 -4.06 -10.74 -18.79
C GLU A 58 -5.20 -10.37 -19.75
N ASP A 59 -6.09 -11.31 -20.03
CA ASP A 59 -7.27 -11.06 -20.87
C ASP A 59 -8.23 -10.10 -20.14
N LEU A 60 -8.61 -9.04 -20.85
CA LEU A 60 -9.47 -7.96 -20.38
C LEU A 60 -10.91 -8.27 -20.76
N VAL A 61 -11.80 -8.49 -19.78
CA VAL A 61 -13.24 -8.61 -20.02
C VAL A 61 -13.89 -7.24 -19.74
N GLN A 62 -14.36 -6.55 -20.78
CA GLN A 62 -15.08 -5.29 -20.60
C GLN A 62 -16.45 -5.55 -19.94
N PRO A 63 -16.78 -4.89 -18.81
CA PRO A 63 -18.08 -5.03 -18.20
C PRO A 63 -19.12 -4.25 -19.01
N THR A 64 -20.23 -4.90 -19.33
CA THR A 64 -21.40 -4.31 -20.01
C THR A 64 -22.26 -3.45 -19.09
N VAL A 65 -21.98 -3.44 -17.78
CA VAL A 65 -22.82 -2.80 -16.74
C VAL A 65 -22.18 -1.50 -16.24
N LYS A 66 -22.99 -0.46 -16.03
CA LYS A 66 -22.60 0.86 -15.50
C LYS A 66 -23.01 0.98 -14.03
N GLY A 67 -22.19 1.68 -13.23
CA GLY A 67 -22.48 1.92 -11.81
C GLY A 67 -23.46 3.09 -11.57
N PRO A 68 -23.80 3.38 -10.31
CA PRO A 68 -24.68 4.51 -9.94
C PRO A 68 -24.13 5.83 -10.51
N GLY A 69 -24.98 6.61 -11.20
CA GLY A 69 -24.58 7.83 -11.90
C GLY A 69 -24.03 7.62 -13.32
N GLY A 70 -24.28 6.45 -13.94
CA GLY A 70 -24.02 6.19 -15.36
C GLY A 70 -22.54 6.05 -15.76
N LYS A 71 -21.63 6.00 -14.77
CA LYS A 71 -20.20 5.84 -15.01
C LYS A 71 -19.85 4.36 -15.23
N PRO A 72 -19.02 4.02 -16.25
CA PRO A 72 -18.67 2.63 -16.55
C PRO A 72 -17.92 1.99 -15.39
N LEU A 73 -18.24 0.74 -15.08
CA LEU A 73 -17.54 -0.04 -14.06
C LEU A 73 -16.12 -0.40 -14.53
N PRO A 74 -15.14 -0.48 -13.62
CA PRO A 74 -13.77 -0.84 -13.97
C PRO A 74 -13.68 -2.28 -14.49
N ILE A 75 -12.87 -2.45 -15.54
CA ILE A 75 -12.55 -3.74 -16.17
C ILE A 75 -11.92 -4.69 -15.16
N THR A 76 -12.55 -5.84 -14.90
CA THR A 76 -12.01 -6.89 -14.03
C THR A 76 -11.23 -7.93 -14.85
N LYS A 77 -10.12 -8.42 -14.28
CA LYS A 77 -9.18 -9.33 -14.94
C LYS A 77 -9.12 -10.66 -14.20
N LYS A 78 -9.08 -11.77 -14.94
CA LYS A 78 -8.83 -13.11 -14.38
C LYS A 78 -7.33 -13.38 -14.38
N LYS A 79 -6.76 -13.76 -13.23
CA LYS A 79 -5.31 -13.98 -13.05
C LYS A 79 -4.96 -15.44 -13.35
N HIS A 80 -4.08 -15.70 -14.33
CA HIS A 80 -3.39 -16.99 -14.41
C HIS A 80 -2.20 -17.03 -13.43
N SER A 81 -2.20 -18.03 -12.55
CA SER A 81 -1.05 -18.36 -11.70
C SER A 81 0.02 -19.06 -12.54
N ARG A 82 1.06 -18.32 -12.95
CA ARG A 82 2.35 -18.92 -13.29
C ARG A 82 3.33 -18.60 -12.16
N ALA A 83 4.14 -19.60 -11.79
CA ALA A 83 5.07 -19.55 -10.68
C ALA A 83 5.99 -18.32 -10.75
N ASP A 84 6.20 -17.72 -9.58
CA ASP A 84 6.95 -16.50 -9.36
C ASP A 84 8.42 -16.69 -9.77
N GLY A 85 8.84 -16.13 -10.91
CA GLY A 85 10.25 -15.89 -11.19
C GLY A 85 10.92 -16.54 -12.40
N ASP A 86 10.23 -16.97 -13.45
CA ASP A 86 10.93 -17.33 -14.70
C ASP A 86 11.27 -16.09 -15.55
N ARG A 87 12.51 -16.02 -16.08
CA ARG A 87 12.90 -14.98 -17.06
C ARG A 87 12.25 -15.33 -18.40
N LYS A 88 11.45 -14.45 -19.00
CA LYS A 88 10.89 -14.67 -20.34
C LYS A 88 11.97 -14.77 -21.41
N ILE A 89 13.00 -13.91 -21.30
CA ILE A 89 14.02 -13.72 -22.35
C ILE A 89 15.42 -13.95 -21.76
N GLY A 90 16.21 -14.77 -22.44
CA GLY A 90 17.62 -15.03 -22.13
C GLY A 90 17.93 -16.34 -21.38
N PRO A 91 19.19 -16.80 -21.44
CA PRO A 91 19.65 -18.00 -20.76
C PRO A 91 19.78 -17.82 -19.25
N GLY A 92 19.61 -18.93 -18.52
CA GLY A 92 19.95 -19.01 -17.10
C GLY A 92 21.43 -19.38 -16.95
N PHE A 93 22.13 -18.69 -16.05
CA PHE A 93 23.56 -18.95 -15.79
C PHE A 93 23.78 -19.63 -14.44
N GLY A 94 24.65 -20.64 -14.42
CA GLY A 94 25.16 -21.26 -13.19
C GLY A 94 26.12 -20.34 -12.42
N ARG A 95 26.57 -20.75 -11.22
CA ARG A 95 27.47 -19.94 -10.37
C ARG A 95 28.85 -19.71 -11.02
N THR A 96 29.42 -20.72 -11.66
CA THR A 96 30.72 -20.65 -12.34
C THR A 96 30.70 -19.69 -13.52
N ALA A 97 29.71 -19.82 -14.41
CA ALA A 97 29.54 -18.91 -15.55
C ALA A 97 29.40 -17.43 -15.09
N LYS A 98 28.69 -17.17 -13.99
CA LYS A 98 28.57 -15.80 -13.43
C LYS A 98 29.92 -15.24 -12.98
N ASN A 99 30.78 -16.06 -12.38
CA ASN A 99 32.10 -15.61 -11.96
C ASN A 99 33.01 -15.32 -13.15
N VAL A 100 32.90 -16.08 -14.24
CA VAL A 100 33.63 -15.81 -15.50
C VAL A 100 33.24 -14.45 -16.08
N PHE A 101 31.94 -14.12 -16.15
CA PHE A 101 31.49 -12.80 -16.61
C PHE A 101 32.02 -11.65 -15.73
N ARG A 102 32.06 -11.85 -14.40
CA ARG A 102 32.58 -10.84 -13.46
C ARG A 102 34.09 -10.62 -13.65
N TYR A 103 34.85 -11.69 -13.83
CA TYR A 103 36.30 -11.59 -14.07
C TYR A 103 36.59 -10.85 -15.37
N LEU A 104 35.95 -11.25 -16.47
CA LEU A 104 36.15 -10.59 -17.77
C LEU A 104 35.76 -9.11 -17.74
N ALA A 105 34.64 -8.76 -17.09
CA ALA A 105 34.24 -7.36 -16.93
C ALA A 105 35.20 -6.58 -16.01
N PHE A 106 35.78 -7.22 -14.99
CA PHE A 106 36.78 -6.59 -14.11
C PHE A 106 38.06 -6.25 -14.86
N VAL A 107 38.52 -7.11 -15.75
CA VAL A 107 39.71 -6.84 -16.59
C VAL A 107 39.46 -5.66 -17.54
N VAL A 108 38.27 -5.58 -18.15
CA VAL A 108 37.88 -4.42 -18.98
C VAL A 108 37.91 -3.13 -18.14
N PHE A 109 37.32 -3.12 -16.95
CA PHE A 109 37.38 -1.98 -16.04
C PHE A 109 38.83 -1.59 -15.68
N LEU A 110 39.66 -2.56 -15.29
CA LEU A 110 41.06 -2.32 -14.92
C LEU A 110 41.87 -1.74 -16.09
N SER A 111 41.55 -2.10 -17.33
CA SER A 111 42.21 -1.52 -18.51
C SER A 111 41.93 -0.02 -18.70
N TYR A 112 40.76 0.49 -18.29
CA TYR A 112 40.48 1.93 -18.29
C TYR A 112 41.15 2.64 -17.12
N VAL A 113 41.24 1.98 -15.95
CA VAL A 113 42.06 2.49 -14.82
C VAL A 113 43.51 2.64 -15.28
N GLY A 114 44.02 1.66 -16.04
CA GLY A 114 45.31 1.72 -16.71
C GLY A 114 45.44 2.96 -17.59
N SER A 115 44.55 3.14 -18.58
CA SER A 115 44.60 4.34 -19.44
C SER A 115 44.51 5.66 -18.67
N ALA A 116 43.68 5.75 -17.62
CA ALA A 116 43.60 6.94 -16.78
C ALA A 116 44.91 7.21 -16.02
N GLY A 117 45.50 6.18 -15.42
CA GLY A 117 46.78 6.27 -14.71
C GLY A 117 47.94 6.63 -15.64
N PHE A 118 47.98 6.07 -16.85
CA PHE A 118 49.00 6.40 -17.85
C PHE A 118 48.82 7.82 -18.38
N MET A 119 47.59 8.25 -18.67
CA MET A 119 47.29 9.62 -19.10
C MET A 119 47.65 10.64 -18.02
N PHE A 120 47.37 10.35 -16.74
CA PHE A 120 47.77 11.19 -15.61
C PHE A 120 49.29 11.28 -15.46
N ASN A 121 49.99 10.14 -15.49
CA ASN A 121 51.45 10.10 -15.39
C ASN A 121 52.11 10.85 -16.55
N HIS A 122 51.61 10.65 -17.78
CA HIS A 122 52.12 11.34 -18.95
C HIS A 122 51.87 12.86 -18.90
N ALA A 123 50.72 13.29 -18.38
CA ALA A 123 50.42 14.71 -18.17
C ALA A 123 51.30 15.36 -17.08
N PHE A 124 51.63 14.64 -16.01
CA PHE A 124 52.39 15.18 -14.88
C PHE A 124 53.89 15.35 -15.18
N TRP A 125 54.47 14.49 -16.02
CA TRP A 125 55.91 14.47 -16.33
C TRP A 125 56.29 15.14 -17.66
N HIS A 126 55.36 15.81 -18.34
CA HIS A 126 55.65 16.49 -19.61
C HIS A 126 56.28 17.88 -19.37
N GLU A 127 57.38 18.18 -20.06
CA GLU A 127 58.25 19.35 -19.80
C GLU A 127 57.63 20.73 -20.08
N ASP A 128 56.43 20.81 -20.68
CA ASP A 128 55.76 22.08 -21.03
C ASP A 128 54.24 22.04 -20.78
N PRO A 129 53.77 22.41 -19.57
CA PRO A 129 52.34 22.47 -19.22
C PRO A 129 51.55 23.48 -20.06
N TYR A 130 52.21 24.51 -20.60
CA TYR A 130 51.57 25.60 -21.35
C TYR A 130 51.12 25.19 -22.77
N ARG A 131 51.74 24.16 -23.36
CA ARG A 131 51.40 23.66 -24.71
C ARG A 131 50.09 22.86 -24.73
N TRP A 132 49.73 22.26 -23.59
CA TRP A 132 48.49 21.53 -23.35
C TRP A 132 47.22 22.31 -23.71
N SER A 133 47.22 23.62 -23.41
CA SER A 133 46.06 24.51 -23.53
C SER A 133 45.89 25.14 -24.92
N ARG A 134 46.99 25.41 -25.63
CA ARG A 134 46.98 26.25 -26.84
C ARG A 134 47.02 25.48 -28.17
N GLU A 135 47.65 24.29 -28.19
CA GLU A 135 47.86 23.48 -29.41
C GLU A 135 47.03 22.18 -29.45
N GLY A 136 46.38 21.79 -28.35
CA GLY A 136 45.48 20.62 -28.32
C GLY A 136 46.18 19.33 -28.75
N LEU A 137 47.14 18.85 -27.96
CA LEU A 137 47.85 17.60 -28.26
C LEU A 137 46.86 16.42 -28.36
N PRO A 138 46.97 15.55 -29.39
CA PRO A 138 45.98 14.49 -29.68
C PRO A 138 45.68 13.54 -28.51
N TRP A 139 46.65 13.33 -27.61
CA TRP A 139 46.60 12.33 -26.54
C TRP A 139 46.12 12.87 -25.17
N ALA A 140 46.13 14.19 -24.94
CA ALA A 140 45.67 14.83 -23.69
C ALA A 140 44.62 15.94 -23.90
N GLY A 141 43.98 15.95 -25.07
CA GLY A 141 42.86 16.84 -25.36
C GLY A 141 41.63 16.54 -24.50
N GLU A 142 40.74 17.52 -24.41
CA GLU A 142 39.48 17.43 -23.66
C GLU A 142 38.68 16.17 -24.04
N TRP A 143 38.70 15.76 -25.32
CA TRP A 143 38.05 14.55 -25.83
C TRP A 143 38.60 13.24 -25.24
N SER A 144 39.92 13.13 -25.05
CA SER A 144 40.55 11.92 -24.51
C SER A 144 40.25 11.78 -23.02
N VAL A 145 40.25 12.90 -22.28
CA VAL A 145 39.84 12.93 -20.88
C VAL A 145 38.38 12.53 -20.72
N VAL A 146 37.52 13.01 -21.62
CA VAL A 146 36.09 12.67 -21.63
C VAL A 146 35.85 11.21 -21.99
N HIS A 147 36.60 10.68 -22.93
CA HIS A 147 36.50 9.26 -23.25
C HIS A 147 36.92 8.40 -22.05
N VAL A 148 38.11 8.63 -21.50
CA VAL A 148 38.68 7.76 -20.46
C VAL A 148 37.86 7.83 -19.18
N THR A 149 37.45 9.01 -18.75
CA THR A 149 36.71 9.20 -17.48
C THR A 149 35.32 8.60 -17.57
N GLY A 150 34.52 8.96 -18.57
CA GLY A 150 33.13 8.56 -18.68
C GLY A 150 33.00 7.07 -18.93
N THR A 151 33.93 6.51 -19.70
CA THR A 151 33.98 5.08 -19.99
C THR A 151 34.46 4.28 -18.79
N LEU A 152 35.43 4.78 -18.02
CA LEU A 152 35.86 4.18 -16.75
C LEU A 152 34.67 4.04 -15.78
N PHE A 153 33.91 5.12 -15.57
CA PHE A 153 32.73 5.10 -14.70
C PHE A 153 31.62 4.20 -15.26
N PHE A 154 31.40 4.19 -16.58
CA PHE A 154 30.43 3.31 -17.21
C PHE A 154 30.76 1.83 -16.98
N TYR A 155 32.01 1.39 -17.21
CA TYR A 155 32.38 0.00 -16.99
C TYR A 155 32.48 -0.38 -15.51
N LEU A 156 32.79 0.57 -14.61
CA LEU A 156 32.61 0.38 -13.16
C LEU A 156 31.15 0.08 -12.83
N TYR A 157 30.21 0.85 -13.40
CA TYR A 157 28.79 0.62 -13.22
C TYR A 157 28.35 -0.76 -13.77
N ILE A 158 28.78 -1.13 -14.98
CA ILE A 158 28.49 -2.45 -15.57
C ILE A 158 29.03 -3.59 -14.70
N LEU A 159 30.26 -3.46 -14.20
CA LEU A 159 30.86 -4.43 -13.29
C LEU A 159 30.00 -4.63 -12.04
N ILE A 160 29.58 -3.54 -11.39
CA ILE A 160 28.75 -3.63 -10.19
C ILE A 160 27.36 -4.20 -10.52
N SER A 161 26.77 -3.87 -11.67
CA SER A 161 25.48 -4.42 -12.09
C SER A 161 25.50 -5.96 -12.24
N LEU A 162 26.64 -6.55 -12.63
CA LEU A 162 26.83 -8.00 -12.71
C LEU A 162 26.92 -8.68 -11.32
N PHE A 163 27.27 -7.93 -10.27
CA PHE A 163 27.19 -8.42 -8.89
C PHE A 163 25.76 -8.40 -8.37
N ASP A 164 25.00 -7.34 -8.68
CA ASP A 164 23.64 -7.14 -8.16
C ASP A 164 22.62 -8.09 -8.85
N TRP A 165 22.82 -8.46 -10.11
CA TRP A 165 21.88 -9.31 -10.85
C TRP A 165 22.00 -10.79 -10.46
N ARG A 166 21.16 -11.23 -9.50
CA ARG A 166 21.12 -12.61 -8.95
C ARG A 166 21.10 -13.73 -10.01
N LYS A 167 20.53 -13.49 -11.19
CA LYS A 167 20.37 -14.48 -12.28
C LYS A 167 21.45 -14.40 -13.38
N GLY A 168 22.47 -13.54 -13.25
CA GLY A 168 23.55 -13.37 -14.24
C GLY A 168 23.22 -12.34 -15.33
N PRO A 169 24.12 -12.13 -16.32
CA PRO A 169 23.94 -11.13 -17.38
C PRO A 169 22.65 -11.37 -18.19
N ASN A 170 22.16 -10.33 -18.83
CA ASN A 170 20.97 -10.37 -19.68
C ASN A 170 21.26 -9.83 -21.09
N ILE A 171 20.22 -9.79 -21.92
CA ILE A 171 20.30 -9.23 -23.28
C ILE A 171 20.81 -7.77 -23.30
N VAL A 172 20.56 -6.99 -22.24
CA VAL A 172 21.01 -5.59 -22.15
C VAL A 172 22.53 -5.51 -22.00
N HIS A 173 23.11 -6.35 -21.14
CA HIS A 173 24.57 -6.43 -21.00
C HIS A 173 25.22 -6.87 -22.32
N PHE A 174 24.63 -7.87 -22.99
CA PHE A 174 25.09 -8.32 -24.30
C PHE A 174 25.07 -7.20 -25.34
N THR A 175 23.98 -6.44 -25.42
CA THR A 175 23.84 -5.32 -26.38
C THR A 175 24.91 -4.25 -26.14
N VAL A 176 25.19 -3.92 -24.89
CA VAL A 176 26.24 -2.97 -24.51
C VAL A 176 27.63 -3.48 -24.87
N TRP A 177 27.93 -4.76 -24.63
CA TRP A 177 29.23 -5.32 -24.98
C TRP A 177 29.46 -5.31 -26.49
N VAL A 178 28.41 -5.57 -27.29
CA VAL A 178 28.48 -5.48 -28.76
C VAL A 178 28.74 -4.05 -29.22
N LEU A 179 28.01 -3.06 -28.67
CA LEU A 179 28.24 -1.65 -29.00
C LEU A 179 29.63 -1.16 -28.55
N GLY A 180 30.08 -1.58 -27.37
CA GLY A 180 31.42 -1.30 -26.87
C GLY A 180 32.49 -1.90 -27.78
N PHE A 181 32.34 -3.16 -28.20
CA PHE A 181 33.26 -3.82 -29.11
C PHE A 181 33.39 -3.06 -30.45
N ILE A 182 32.27 -2.61 -31.02
CA ILE A 182 32.28 -1.80 -32.25
C ILE A 182 33.05 -0.49 -32.03
N GLY A 183 32.76 0.24 -30.94
CA GLY A 183 33.44 1.50 -30.68
C GLY A 183 34.92 1.36 -30.34
N GLU A 184 35.34 0.31 -29.61
CA GLU A 184 36.77 0.03 -29.38
C GLU A 184 37.51 -0.31 -30.68
N ILE A 185 36.88 -0.99 -31.65
CA ILE A 185 37.46 -1.21 -32.98
C ILE A 185 37.63 0.10 -33.73
N ILE A 186 36.62 0.99 -33.68
CA ILE A 186 36.70 2.31 -34.32
C ILE A 186 37.84 3.13 -33.68
N LEU A 187 37.96 3.14 -32.35
CA LEU A 187 39.03 3.86 -31.64
C LEU A 187 40.41 3.27 -31.96
N PHE A 188 40.55 1.95 -31.95
CA PHE A 188 41.79 1.26 -32.30
C PHE A 188 42.21 1.55 -33.74
N SER A 189 41.29 1.41 -34.70
CA SER A 189 41.57 1.61 -36.12
C SER A 189 41.92 3.06 -36.46
N THR A 190 41.16 4.03 -35.93
CA THR A 190 41.44 5.46 -36.18
C THR A 190 42.73 5.92 -35.49
N THR A 191 43.02 5.43 -34.28
CA THR A 191 44.29 5.71 -33.58
C THR A 191 45.49 5.04 -34.28
N ALA A 192 45.32 3.83 -34.82
CA ALA A 192 46.35 3.15 -35.61
C ALA A 192 46.62 3.86 -36.94
N ILE A 193 45.57 4.35 -37.62
CA ILE A 193 45.70 5.15 -38.86
C ILE A 193 46.41 6.48 -38.56
N ALA A 194 46.02 7.20 -37.50
CA ALA A 194 46.69 8.42 -37.09
C ALA A 194 48.18 8.19 -36.75
N ALA A 195 48.51 7.05 -36.12
CA ALA A 195 49.90 6.65 -35.87
C ALA A 195 50.65 6.26 -37.16
N ALA A 196 49.96 5.70 -38.16
CA ALA A 196 50.53 5.30 -39.45
C ALA A 196 50.77 6.49 -40.41
N ASP A 197 49.93 7.52 -40.37
CA ASP A 197 50.08 8.73 -41.18
C ASP A 197 51.39 9.50 -40.84
N CYS A 198 51.87 9.40 -39.60
CA CYS A 198 53.22 9.86 -39.19
C CYS A 198 54.33 9.23 -40.06
N HIS A 199 54.15 7.96 -40.45
CA HIS A 199 55.12 7.19 -41.22
C HIS A 199 55.09 7.55 -42.72
N PHE A 200 53.92 7.86 -43.27
CA PHE A 200 53.74 8.17 -44.70
C PHE A 200 54.17 9.61 -45.06
N PHE A 201 53.83 10.62 -44.23
CA PHE A 201 54.15 12.02 -44.55
C PHE A 201 55.65 12.34 -44.42
N ARG A 202 56.38 11.64 -43.54
CA ARG A 202 57.83 11.82 -43.36
C ARG A 202 58.64 11.15 -44.47
N SER A 203 58.11 10.10 -45.11
CA SER A 203 58.75 9.46 -46.27
C SER A 203 58.82 10.36 -47.51
N VAL A 204 57.98 11.40 -47.59
CA VAL A 204 57.92 12.30 -48.76
C VAL A 204 58.76 13.57 -48.56
N LYS A 205 59.13 13.94 -47.33
CA LYS A 205 59.63 15.30 -47.04
C LYS A 205 61.02 15.45 -46.42
N ASN A 206 61.85 14.42 -46.25
CA ASN A 206 63.25 14.66 -45.84
C ASN A 206 64.26 13.60 -46.33
N ASN A 207 64.95 13.93 -47.42
CA ASN A 207 66.35 13.58 -47.64
C ASN A 207 67.19 14.66 -46.95
N GLY A 208 67.57 14.49 -45.69
CA GLY A 208 68.51 15.41 -45.03
C GLY A 208 68.35 15.61 -43.53
N SER A 209 69.15 14.84 -42.78
CA SER A 209 69.55 15.07 -41.38
C SER A 209 68.56 14.79 -40.23
N ARG A 210 69.16 14.19 -39.19
CA ARG A 210 68.66 13.83 -37.85
C ARG A 210 67.84 12.53 -37.76
N LYS A 211 68.59 11.43 -37.60
CA LYS A 211 68.21 10.29 -36.76
C LYS A 211 68.03 10.82 -35.34
N ASP A 212 66.81 10.71 -34.81
CA ASP A 212 66.49 10.28 -33.45
C ASP A 212 64.98 10.50 -33.17
N GLY A 213 64.34 9.45 -32.64
CA GLY A 213 62.94 9.46 -32.19
C GLY A 213 62.00 8.59 -33.02
N ASN A 214 61.51 7.49 -32.43
CA ASN A 214 60.39 6.69 -32.97
C ASN A 214 59.21 7.61 -33.34
N CYS A 215 58.67 7.52 -34.57
CA CYS A 215 57.49 8.29 -35.00
C CYS A 215 56.25 7.99 -34.14
N ILE A 216 56.19 6.78 -33.59
CA ILE A 216 55.18 6.37 -32.63
C ILE A 216 55.75 6.57 -31.24
N ASP A 217 55.21 7.57 -30.56
CA ASP A 217 55.47 7.82 -29.16
C ASP A 217 55.21 6.54 -28.34
N TYR A 218 56.06 6.29 -27.34
CA TYR A 218 55.94 5.12 -26.48
C TYR A 218 54.54 4.99 -25.87
N TRP A 219 53.90 6.14 -25.60
CA TRP A 219 52.56 6.26 -25.06
C TRP A 219 51.45 5.79 -26.01
N THR A 220 51.54 6.13 -27.30
CA THR A 220 50.58 5.64 -28.31
C THR A 220 50.63 4.11 -28.45
N LYS A 221 51.81 3.49 -28.24
CA LYS A 221 51.94 2.03 -28.23
C LYS A 221 51.19 1.41 -27.04
N ILE A 222 51.29 2.01 -25.86
CA ILE A 222 50.56 1.56 -24.68
C ILE A 222 49.05 1.64 -24.90
N ASP A 223 48.55 2.75 -25.46
CA ASP A 223 47.13 2.90 -25.75
C ASP A 223 46.62 1.86 -26.77
N LEU A 224 47.36 1.59 -27.85
CA LEU A 224 47.02 0.54 -28.81
C LEU A 224 46.99 -0.86 -28.17
N VAL A 225 47.91 -1.15 -27.24
CA VAL A 225 47.91 -2.41 -26.47
C VAL A 225 46.68 -2.50 -25.56
N LEU A 226 46.33 -1.42 -24.87
CA LEU A 226 45.14 -1.39 -24.00
C LEU A 226 43.84 -1.54 -24.79
N TYR A 227 43.72 -0.88 -25.96
CA TYR A 227 42.60 -1.09 -26.88
C TYR A 227 42.51 -2.55 -27.35
N PHE A 228 43.64 -3.18 -27.71
CA PHE A 228 43.66 -4.59 -28.11
C PHE A 228 43.20 -5.52 -26.97
N VAL A 229 43.66 -5.28 -25.74
CA VAL A 229 43.23 -6.03 -24.55
C VAL A 229 41.71 -5.91 -24.34
N ARG A 230 41.14 -4.72 -24.52
CA ARG A 230 39.69 -4.48 -24.40
C ARG A 230 38.89 -5.23 -25.45
N ILE A 231 39.31 -5.15 -26.72
CA ILE A 231 38.65 -5.85 -27.85
C ILE A 231 38.60 -7.35 -27.59
N LEU A 232 39.71 -7.96 -27.13
CA LEU A 232 39.79 -9.39 -26.82
C LEU A 232 38.81 -9.80 -25.71
N HIS A 233 38.75 -9.03 -24.62
CA HIS A 233 37.88 -9.35 -23.49
C HIS A 233 36.39 -9.08 -23.77
N LEU A 234 36.06 -8.04 -24.54
CA LEU A 234 34.70 -7.79 -25.01
C LEU A 234 34.22 -8.90 -25.95
N LEU A 235 35.08 -9.38 -26.85
CA LEU A 235 34.79 -10.52 -27.72
C LEU A 235 34.56 -11.80 -26.90
N ALA A 236 35.35 -12.04 -25.86
CA ALA A 236 35.15 -13.17 -24.94
C ALA A 236 33.79 -13.09 -24.21
N LEU A 237 33.40 -11.91 -23.71
CA LEU A 237 32.09 -11.68 -23.07
C LEU A 237 30.92 -11.99 -24.03
N ILE A 238 31.00 -11.51 -25.28
CA ILE A 238 30.01 -11.75 -26.33
C ILE A 238 29.94 -13.24 -26.70
N GLY A 239 31.09 -13.90 -26.84
CA GLY A 239 31.20 -15.32 -27.20
C GLY A 239 30.57 -16.24 -26.14
N VAL A 240 30.91 -16.05 -24.85
CA VAL A 240 30.36 -16.87 -23.76
C VAL A 240 28.84 -16.69 -23.64
N PHE A 241 28.31 -15.47 -23.83
CA PHE A 241 26.87 -15.23 -23.80
C PHE A 241 26.14 -15.88 -24.98
N SER A 242 26.71 -15.79 -26.19
CA SER A 242 26.13 -16.36 -27.41
C SER A 242 26.07 -17.88 -27.35
N LEU A 243 27.12 -18.54 -26.84
CA LEU A 243 27.15 -19.99 -26.62
C LEU A 243 26.05 -20.45 -25.65
N ALA A 244 25.83 -19.71 -24.56
CA ALA A 244 24.76 -20.01 -23.61
C ALA A 244 23.36 -19.84 -24.22
N TRP A 245 23.20 -18.86 -25.12
CA TRP A 245 21.94 -18.64 -25.84
C TRP A 245 21.63 -19.77 -26.82
N ILE A 246 22.62 -20.21 -27.60
CA ILE A 246 22.48 -21.32 -28.56
C ILE A 246 22.12 -22.62 -27.84
N ARG A 247 22.74 -22.90 -26.67
CA ARG A 247 22.43 -24.07 -25.85
C ARG A 247 20.98 -24.08 -25.34
N LYS A 248 20.44 -22.90 -24.98
CA LYS A 248 19.03 -22.76 -24.60
C LYS A 248 18.09 -23.02 -25.77
N ALA A 249 18.40 -22.46 -26.95
CA ALA A 249 17.58 -22.65 -28.15
C ALA A 249 17.47 -24.13 -28.54
N ARG A 250 18.61 -24.84 -28.59
CA ARG A 250 18.64 -26.30 -28.85
C ARG A 250 17.90 -27.14 -27.80
N GLY A 251 17.85 -26.68 -26.55
CA GLY A 251 17.10 -27.36 -25.48
C GLY A 251 15.59 -27.10 -25.52
N ALA A 252 15.14 -26.02 -26.18
CA ALA A 252 13.72 -25.73 -26.38
C ALA A 252 13.16 -26.59 -27.52
N ASP A 253 13.88 -26.73 -28.63
CA ASP A 253 13.48 -27.60 -29.75
C ASP A 253 13.28 -29.05 -29.28
N LYS A 254 14.17 -29.56 -28.42
CA LYS A 254 14.08 -30.91 -27.85
C LYS A 254 12.86 -31.14 -26.95
N LYS A 255 12.36 -30.09 -26.27
CA LYS A 255 11.09 -30.15 -25.51
C LYS A 255 9.85 -30.03 -26.39
N THR A 256 10.00 -29.54 -27.61
CA THR A 256 8.90 -29.36 -28.56
C THR A 256 8.69 -30.64 -29.39
N GLU A 257 9.75 -31.43 -29.62
CA GLU A 257 9.67 -32.77 -30.22
C GLU A 257 9.02 -33.82 -29.29
N GLU A 258 9.15 -33.70 -27.97
CA GLU A 258 8.47 -34.59 -27.01
C GLU A 258 6.99 -34.23 -26.77
N ALA A 259 6.47 -33.18 -27.42
CA ALA A 259 5.12 -32.66 -27.23
C ALA A 259 4.23 -32.83 -28.49
N CYS A 260 4.18 -34.04 -29.06
CA CYS A 260 3.07 -34.47 -29.93
C CYS A 260 1.96 -35.10 -29.07
N PRO A 261 0.67 -34.85 -29.34
CA PRO A 261 -0.40 -35.18 -28.42
C PRO A 261 -0.77 -36.66 -28.53
N ALA A 262 -0.38 -37.47 -27.54
CA ALA A 262 -1.09 -38.69 -27.25
C ALA A 262 -2.44 -38.29 -26.61
N GLU A 263 -3.53 -38.53 -27.34
CA GLU A 263 -4.88 -38.51 -26.78
C GLU A 263 -4.94 -39.48 -25.59
N SER A 264 -5.22 -38.95 -24.41
CA SER A 264 -5.74 -39.76 -23.31
C SER A 264 -6.97 -39.05 -22.75
N THR A 265 -8.13 -39.45 -23.26
CA THR A 265 -9.45 -39.20 -22.68
C THR A 265 -9.49 -39.76 -21.25
N PRO A 266 -9.99 -39.01 -20.25
CA PRO A 266 -10.11 -39.51 -18.90
C PRO A 266 -11.55 -39.97 -18.65
N LEU A 267 -11.87 -41.23 -18.97
CA LEU A 267 -13.08 -41.88 -18.46
C LEU A 267 -12.80 -43.34 -18.06
N LEU A 268 -13.13 -43.59 -16.79
CA LEU A 268 -13.40 -44.85 -16.08
C LEU A 268 -12.28 -45.89 -15.84
N ASN A 269 -12.22 -46.28 -14.55
CA ASN A 269 -11.53 -47.40 -13.91
C ASN A 269 -10.00 -47.31 -13.82
N GLY A 270 -9.36 -47.60 -12.69
CA GLY A 270 -9.79 -48.17 -11.42
C GLY A 270 -8.53 -48.38 -10.57
N TYR A 271 -8.71 -48.40 -9.25
CA TYR A 271 -7.68 -48.59 -8.24
C TYR A 271 -6.66 -49.70 -8.55
N SER A 272 -5.37 -49.44 -8.30
CA SER A 272 -4.48 -50.35 -7.55
C SER A 272 -3.21 -49.62 -7.08
N ARG A 273 -3.00 -49.65 -5.76
CA ARG A 273 -1.70 -49.39 -5.10
C ARG A 273 -0.84 -50.65 -5.24
N SER A 274 0.47 -50.51 -5.42
CA SER A 274 1.43 -51.32 -4.68
C SER A 274 2.75 -50.58 -4.50
N TYR A 275 3.27 -50.69 -3.28
CA TYR A 275 4.67 -50.47 -2.92
C TYR A 275 5.54 -51.59 -3.52
N ASP A 276 6.83 -51.30 -3.70
CA ASP A 276 8.01 -52.19 -3.57
C ASP A 276 9.14 -51.68 -4.50
N THR A 277 10.44 -51.76 -4.25
CA THR A 277 11.37 -51.96 -3.12
C THR A 277 12.76 -51.72 -3.74
N ALA A 278 13.75 -51.38 -2.91
CA ALA A 278 15.16 -51.35 -3.30
C ALA A 278 15.75 -52.78 -3.35
N ASN A 279 16.56 -53.10 -4.38
CA ASN A 279 17.93 -53.65 -4.30
C ASN A 279 18.35 -54.45 -5.56
N GLY A 280 19.63 -54.33 -5.95
CA GLY A 280 20.27 -55.23 -6.94
C GLY A 280 21.65 -54.74 -7.45
N GLN A 281 22.71 -55.14 -6.74
CA GLN A 281 24.15 -54.98 -7.01
C GLN A 281 24.65 -55.91 -8.18
N PRO A 282 25.87 -55.76 -8.77
CA PRO A 282 27.13 -56.18 -8.10
C PRO A 282 28.47 -55.43 -8.43
N VAL A 283 29.29 -55.30 -7.38
CA VAL A 283 30.74 -55.59 -7.17
C VAL A 283 31.80 -55.55 -8.31
N ASN A 284 32.85 -54.71 -8.11
CA ASN A 284 34.34 -54.94 -8.16
C ASN A 284 35.05 -53.59 -8.47
N GLY A 285 36.17 -53.11 -7.93
CA GLY A 285 37.21 -53.43 -6.92
C GLY A 285 38.21 -52.22 -7.00
N GLN A 286 38.78 -51.63 -5.95
CA GLN A 286 39.98 -52.01 -5.18
C GLN A 286 40.18 -50.95 -4.07
N VAL A 287 40.21 -51.36 -2.80
CA VAL A 287 41.36 -51.36 -1.85
C VAL A 287 42.09 -50.03 -1.64
N THR A 288 41.92 -49.43 -0.45
CA THR A 288 43.00 -49.26 0.56
C THR A 288 42.41 -48.91 1.95
N ASN A 289 42.86 -49.67 2.96
CA ASN A 289 42.68 -49.54 4.42
C ASN A 289 43.10 -48.15 4.96
N GLY A 290 42.70 -47.64 6.13
CA GLY A 290 41.93 -48.15 7.27
C GLY A 290 42.08 -47.18 8.47
N ARG A 291 41.43 -47.54 9.60
CA ARG A 291 41.61 -47.10 11.01
C ARG A 291 40.52 -46.19 11.64
N GLU A 292 39.66 -46.85 12.43
CA GLU A 292 38.83 -46.38 13.56
C GLU A 292 39.68 -46.00 14.82
N PRO A 293 39.12 -45.66 16.01
CA PRO A 293 37.89 -44.92 16.40
C PRO A 293 38.10 -43.94 17.62
N ASN A 294 37.07 -43.16 18.03
CA ASN A 294 36.53 -43.00 19.43
C ASN A 294 35.93 -41.63 19.84
N GLY A 295 34.87 -41.70 20.67
CA GLY A 295 34.44 -40.71 21.69
C GLY A 295 32.97 -40.25 21.58
N ARG A 296 31.96 -40.85 22.26
CA ARG A 296 31.42 -40.61 23.64
C ARG A 296 30.97 -39.13 23.86
N GLU A 297 29.79 -38.75 24.39
CA GLU A 297 28.84 -39.26 25.42
C GLU A 297 27.46 -38.54 25.22
N ALA A 298 26.27 -39.16 25.40
CA ALA A 298 25.42 -39.29 26.62
C ALA A 298 25.00 -37.93 27.26
N ASN A 299 23.79 -37.65 27.75
CA ASN A 299 22.64 -38.42 28.28
C ASN A 299 21.45 -37.42 28.40
N GLY A 300 20.18 -37.73 28.09
CA GLY A 300 19.18 -38.32 28.99
C GLY A 300 18.27 -37.23 29.62
N GLY A 301 16.94 -37.30 29.73
CA GLY A 301 15.93 -38.29 29.38
C GLY A 301 14.72 -38.19 30.34
N ARG A 302 13.49 -38.21 29.77
CA ARG A 302 12.24 -38.85 30.31
C ARG A 302 11.58 -38.19 31.56
N ARG A 303 10.24 -38.28 31.82
CA ARG A 303 9.20 -39.26 31.42
C ARG A 303 7.78 -38.79 31.84
N SER A 304 6.76 -39.36 31.16
CA SER A 304 5.48 -39.92 31.70
C SER A 304 4.33 -38.94 32.04
N ARG A 305 3.02 -39.15 31.80
CA ARG A 305 2.06 -40.23 31.40
C ARG A 305 0.76 -39.47 31.00
N GLY A 306 -0.13 -39.80 30.05
CA GLY A 306 -0.76 -41.08 29.70
C GLY A 306 -2.14 -41.25 30.36
N ARG A 307 -3.25 -40.84 29.71
CA ARG A 307 -4.62 -41.34 29.99
C ARG A 307 -5.51 -41.30 28.73
N THR A 308 -6.31 -42.35 28.57
CA THR A 308 -6.97 -42.90 27.37
C THR A 308 -8.47 -42.57 27.25
N ILE A 309 -9.07 -42.99 26.09
CA ILE A 309 -10.51 -43.22 25.74
C ILE A 309 -11.13 -42.02 24.97
N SER A 310 -11.82 -42.09 23.82
CA SER A 310 -12.33 -43.17 22.94
C SER A 310 -12.68 -42.62 21.54
N ASN A 311 -12.81 -43.52 20.57
CA ASN A 311 -13.24 -43.39 19.17
C ASN A 311 -14.31 -42.33 18.83
N ALA A 312 -14.01 -41.50 17.82
CA ALA A 312 -15.00 -40.91 16.91
C ALA A 312 -14.40 -40.84 15.50
N HIS A 313 -15.20 -41.24 14.51
CA HIS A 313 -14.85 -41.39 13.10
C HIS A 313 -14.02 -40.24 12.51
N LYS A 314 -12.85 -40.57 11.95
CA LYS A 314 -12.10 -39.67 11.04
C LYS A 314 -12.63 -39.82 9.63
N THR A 315 -13.49 -38.90 9.22
CA THR A 315 -13.72 -38.59 7.80
C THR A 315 -12.42 -38.12 7.15
N PRO A 316 -12.14 -38.46 5.88
CA PRO A 316 -10.94 -37.99 5.20
C PRO A 316 -11.05 -36.48 4.99
N SER A 317 -10.18 -35.74 5.68
CA SER A 317 -10.04 -34.30 5.48
C SER A 317 -9.45 -34.06 4.08
N PHE A 318 -10.27 -33.58 3.16
CA PHE A 318 -9.78 -32.90 1.96
C PHE A 318 -8.81 -31.79 2.37
N PRO A 319 -7.70 -31.57 1.63
CA PRO A 319 -6.83 -30.45 1.91
C PRO A 319 -7.66 -29.17 1.76
N LYS A 320 -7.82 -28.42 2.87
CA LYS A 320 -8.34 -27.06 2.84
C LYS A 320 -7.46 -26.29 1.84
N LYS A 321 -7.96 -26.06 0.63
CA LYS A 321 -7.65 -24.80 -0.05
C LYS A 321 -8.23 -23.74 0.85
N GLU A 322 -7.37 -23.15 1.68
CA GLU A 322 -7.65 -21.85 2.28
C GLU A 322 -8.03 -20.94 1.12
N GLU A 323 -9.30 -20.54 1.09
CA GLU A 323 -9.70 -19.44 0.22
C GLU A 323 -8.84 -18.26 0.64
N PRO A 324 -8.10 -17.64 -0.30
CA PRO A 324 -7.26 -16.51 0.04
C PRO A 324 -8.17 -15.47 0.69
N ALA A 325 -7.79 -14.99 1.88
CA ALA A 325 -8.45 -13.87 2.52
C ALA A 325 -8.74 -12.82 1.44
N ALA A 326 -9.98 -12.36 1.30
CA ALA A 326 -10.37 -11.53 0.16
C ALA A 326 -9.65 -10.16 0.11
N PHE A 327 -8.73 -9.89 1.03
CA PHE A 327 -7.57 -9.02 0.82
C PHE A 327 -6.32 -9.91 0.80
N TYR A 328 -5.94 -10.42 -0.37
CA TYR A 328 -4.67 -11.11 -0.54
C TYR A 328 -3.57 -10.07 -0.25
N ARG A 329 -2.96 -10.12 0.94
CA ARG A 329 -1.72 -9.37 1.19
C ARG A 329 -0.65 -10.00 0.32
N PRO A 330 -0.11 -9.30 -0.68
CA PRO A 330 1.05 -9.81 -1.37
C PRO A 330 2.18 -9.94 -0.34
N GLU A 331 2.65 -11.16 -0.07
CA GLU A 331 3.84 -11.40 0.77
C GLU A 331 5.10 -10.74 0.19
N LYS A 332 5.04 -10.26 -1.05
CA LYS A 332 6.03 -9.44 -1.72
C LYS A 332 5.31 -8.28 -2.42
N LEU A 333 5.94 -7.09 -2.46
CA LEU A 333 5.47 -6.03 -3.35
C LEU A 333 5.21 -6.66 -4.73
N PRO A 334 4.03 -6.46 -5.34
CA PRO A 334 3.86 -6.88 -6.71
C PRO A 334 5.00 -6.25 -7.50
N HIS A 335 5.81 -7.05 -8.20
CA HIS A 335 6.68 -6.54 -9.25
C HIS A 335 5.83 -6.08 -10.45
N LYS A 336 4.82 -5.23 -10.20
CA LYS A 336 4.04 -4.54 -11.21
C LYS A 336 4.89 -3.37 -11.68
N THR A 337 5.06 -3.26 -13.00
CA THR A 337 5.77 -2.10 -13.57
C THR A 337 5.04 -0.80 -13.23
N TRP A 338 5.79 0.30 -13.09
CA TRP A 338 5.25 1.65 -12.89
C TRP A 338 4.10 1.99 -13.86
N TRP A 339 4.18 1.50 -15.09
CA TRP A 339 3.11 1.64 -16.09
C TRP A 339 1.80 0.98 -15.62
N GLU A 340 1.82 -0.28 -15.21
CA GLU A 340 0.61 -0.99 -14.77
C GLU A 340 -0.07 -0.31 -13.59
N TYR A 341 0.73 0.29 -12.70
CA TYR A 341 0.21 1.14 -11.65
C TYR A 341 -0.43 2.40 -12.20
N LEU A 342 0.25 3.18 -13.04
CA LEU A 342 -0.35 4.36 -13.70
C LEU A 342 -1.67 4.01 -14.42
N LYS A 343 -1.75 2.84 -15.07
CA LYS A 343 -2.98 2.33 -15.68
C LYS A 343 -4.08 2.06 -14.65
N GLY A 344 -3.77 1.39 -13.54
CA GLY A 344 -4.74 1.10 -12.48
C GLY A 344 -5.27 2.38 -11.83
N TYR A 345 -4.39 3.37 -11.66
CA TYR A 345 -4.73 4.67 -11.08
C TYR A 345 -5.47 5.60 -12.04
N SER A 346 -5.46 5.32 -13.34
CA SER A 346 -6.29 6.07 -14.30
C SER A 346 -7.79 6.00 -13.98
N LEU A 347 -8.24 4.97 -13.24
CA LEU A 347 -9.60 4.89 -12.71
C LEU A 347 -9.97 6.07 -11.80
N PHE A 348 -8.99 6.63 -11.09
CA PHE A 348 -9.18 7.76 -10.20
C PHE A 348 -9.11 9.11 -10.93
N PHE A 349 -8.56 9.15 -12.15
CA PHE A 349 -8.40 10.40 -12.89
C PHE A 349 -9.70 11.20 -13.08
N PRO A 350 -10.87 10.57 -13.35
CA PRO A 350 -12.14 11.28 -13.38
C PRO A 350 -12.54 11.96 -12.07
N TYR A 351 -12.02 11.50 -10.93
CA TYR A 351 -12.27 12.06 -9.59
C TYR A 351 -11.20 13.08 -9.17
N LEU A 352 -9.99 12.97 -9.75
CA LEU A 352 -8.86 13.89 -9.50
C LEU A 352 -8.95 15.16 -10.37
N TRP A 353 -9.55 15.07 -11.55
CA TRP A 353 -9.71 16.22 -12.43
C TRP A 353 -10.98 17.01 -12.11
N PRO A 354 -10.89 18.33 -11.83
CA PRO A 354 -12.04 19.17 -11.51
C PRO A 354 -12.87 19.50 -12.77
N LYS A 355 -13.64 18.54 -13.27
CA LYS A 355 -14.48 18.71 -14.48
C LYS A 355 -15.58 19.76 -14.27
N ASP A 356 -16.10 19.87 -13.06
CA ASP A 356 -17.27 20.68 -12.75
C ASP A 356 -16.95 22.18 -12.55
N SER A 357 -15.67 22.55 -12.54
CA SER A 357 -15.21 23.89 -12.12
C SER A 357 -14.11 24.43 -13.03
N VAL A 358 -14.47 25.41 -13.88
CA VAL A 358 -13.52 26.10 -14.77
C VAL A 358 -12.46 26.88 -13.97
N LYS A 359 -12.83 27.45 -12.81
CA LYS A 359 -11.89 28.14 -11.91
C LYS A 359 -10.78 27.22 -11.42
N LEU A 360 -11.12 25.99 -11.03
CA LEU A 360 -10.12 25.01 -10.59
C LEU A 360 -9.24 24.53 -11.74
N GLN A 361 -9.79 24.39 -12.95
CA GLN A 361 -9.00 24.06 -14.15
C GLN A 361 -7.97 25.15 -14.46
N PHE A 362 -8.39 26.42 -14.35
CA PHE A 362 -7.47 27.55 -14.53
C PHE A 362 -6.36 27.58 -13.47
N ASN A 363 -6.66 27.27 -12.20
CA ASN A 363 -5.65 27.14 -11.15
C ASN A 363 -4.62 26.03 -11.47
N VAL A 364 -5.06 24.89 -12.01
CA VAL A 364 -4.16 23.81 -12.45
C VAL A 364 -3.21 24.31 -13.54
N LEU A 365 -3.73 25.04 -14.55
CA LEU A 365 -2.91 25.61 -15.61
C LEU A 365 -1.86 26.58 -15.06
N ILE A 366 -2.26 27.50 -14.17
CA ILE A 366 -1.32 28.43 -13.51
C ILE A 366 -0.25 27.66 -12.75
N CYS A 367 -0.59 26.60 -12.02
CA CYS A 367 0.39 25.79 -11.32
C CYS A 367 1.46 25.21 -12.26
N PHE A 368 1.08 24.74 -13.45
CA PHE A 368 2.07 24.27 -14.45
C PHE A 368 2.96 25.39 -14.98
N ILE A 369 2.40 26.58 -15.22
CA ILE A 369 3.16 27.76 -15.63
C ILE A 369 4.16 28.16 -14.53
N LEU A 370 3.74 28.18 -13.27
CA LEU A 370 4.61 28.50 -12.12
C LEU A 370 5.74 27.48 -11.95
N VAL A 371 5.49 26.19 -12.20
CA VAL A 371 6.54 25.17 -12.20
C VAL A 371 7.58 25.46 -13.26
N MET A 372 7.16 25.77 -14.50
CA MET A 372 8.09 26.13 -15.58
C MET A 372 8.89 27.39 -15.25
N LEU A 373 8.23 28.43 -14.74
CA LEU A 373 8.89 29.67 -14.33
C LEU A 373 9.92 29.42 -13.22
N GLN A 374 9.60 28.58 -12.24
CA GLN A 374 10.53 28.21 -11.16
C GLN A 374 11.80 27.52 -11.71
N ARG A 375 11.68 26.73 -12.79
CA ARG A 375 12.86 26.11 -13.44
C ARG A 375 13.74 27.14 -14.14
N LEU A 376 13.13 28.09 -14.84
CA LEU A 376 13.85 29.19 -15.47
C LEU A 376 14.61 30.03 -14.42
N VAL A 377 13.95 30.36 -13.30
CA VAL A 377 14.59 31.05 -12.17
C VAL A 377 15.75 30.24 -11.60
N ASN A 378 15.57 28.93 -11.43
CA ASN A 378 16.62 28.07 -10.90
C ASN A 378 17.88 28.09 -11.77
N VAL A 379 17.76 28.09 -13.11
CA VAL A 379 18.91 28.22 -14.01
C VAL A 379 19.46 29.64 -14.04
N ALA A 380 18.60 30.66 -13.93
CA ALA A 380 18.99 32.07 -13.95
C ALA A 380 19.84 32.48 -12.74
N VAL A 381 19.64 31.90 -11.56
CA VAL A 381 20.36 32.29 -10.33
C VAL A 381 21.89 32.11 -10.47
N PRO A 382 22.45 30.93 -10.82
CA PRO A 382 23.89 30.79 -11.00
C PRO A 382 24.46 31.70 -12.11
N MET A 383 23.68 31.98 -13.16
CA MET A 383 24.09 32.92 -14.22
C MET A 383 24.12 34.37 -13.74
N ALA A 384 23.18 34.76 -12.87
CA ALA A 384 23.19 36.09 -12.24
C ALA A 384 24.38 36.23 -11.28
N VAL A 385 24.69 35.19 -10.49
CA VAL A 385 25.90 35.16 -9.65
C VAL A 385 27.16 35.36 -10.50
N LYS A 386 27.28 34.69 -11.65
CA LYS A 386 28.40 34.89 -12.59
C LYS A 386 28.55 36.36 -13.02
N ARG A 387 27.44 36.99 -13.43
CA ARG A 387 27.45 38.39 -13.90
C ARG A 387 27.92 39.32 -12.78
N VAL A 388 27.29 39.24 -11.61
CA VAL A 388 27.66 40.05 -10.45
C VAL A 388 29.14 39.92 -10.12
N VAL A 389 29.70 38.70 -10.11
CA VAL A 389 31.13 38.51 -9.80
C VAL A 389 32.03 39.09 -10.89
N ASN A 390 31.69 38.91 -12.17
CA ASN A 390 32.47 39.48 -13.27
C ASN A 390 32.44 41.02 -13.27
N ASP A 391 31.27 41.60 -13.05
CA ASP A 391 31.09 43.06 -13.00
C ASP A 391 31.83 43.65 -11.79
N LEU A 392 31.80 42.97 -10.63
CA LEU A 392 32.61 43.35 -9.47
C LEU A 392 34.12 43.31 -9.77
N GLU A 393 34.59 42.30 -10.50
CA GLU A 393 36.01 42.20 -10.87
C GLU A 393 36.43 43.38 -11.77
N GLU A 394 35.56 43.81 -12.69
CA GLU A 394 35.76 44.98 -13.54
C GLU A 394 35.81 46.27 -12.73
N VAL A 395 34.88 46.47 -11.80
CA VAL A 395 34.88 47.63 -10.89
C VAL A 395 36.13 47.66 -10.01
N ILE A 396 36.60 46.51 -9.52
CA ILE A 396 37.84 46.42 -8.75
C ILE A 396 39.04 46.90 -9.59
N LYS A 397 39.07 46.60 -10.90
CA LYS A 397 40.13 47.08 -11.80
C LYS A 397 40.07 48.60 -11.97
N LEU A 398 38.89 49.16 -12.25
CA LEU A 398 38.69 50.61 -12.41
C LEU A 398 39.08 51.41 -11.16
N VAL A 399 38.73 50.92 -9.97
CA VAL A 399 39.10 51.57 -8.70
C VAL A 399 40.60 51.49 -8.45
N LYS A 400 41.26 50.37 -8.81
CA LYS A 400 42.72 50.25 -8.73
C LYS A 400 43.44 51.18 -9.71
N ASP A 401 42.82 51.46 -10.85
CA ASP A 401 43.34 52.38 -11.87
C ASP A 401 43.08 53.86 -11.53
N GLY A 402 42.49 54.15 -10.37
CA GLY A 402 42.38 55.50 -9.79
C GLY A 402 41.00 56.16 -9.95
N GLU A 403 40.01 55.48 -10.52
CA GLU A 403 38.65 56.00 -10.60
C GLU A 403 37.94 55.97 -9.23
N ARG A 404 37.12 56.99 -8.95
CA ARG A 404 36.31 57.03 -7.72
C ARG A 404 35.15 56.06 -7.83
N LEU A 405 34.91 55.27 -6.78
CA LEU A 405 33.73 54.42 -6.69
C LEU A 405 32.46 55.29 -6.66
N SER A 406 31.75 55.36 -7.79
CA SER A 406 30.50 56.09 -7.95
C SER A 406 29.31 55.11 -8.02
N THR A 407 28.10 55.63 -7.80
CA THR A 407 26.86 54.84 -7.90
C THR A 407 26.60 54.34 -9.32
N ASP A 408 27.15 55.04 -10.33
CA ASP A 408 27.03 54.68 -11.75
C ASP A 408 27.95 53.52 -12.14
N ASN A 409 29.10 53.39 -11.47
CA ASN A 409 30.07 52.31 -11.74
C ASN A 409 29.77 51.03 -10.94
N PHE A 410 28.94 51.08 -9.89
CA PHE A 410 28.57 49.89 -9.11
C PHE A 410 27.42 49.10 -9.78
N PRO A 411 27.51 47.76 -9.94
CA PRO A 411 26.51 46.94 -10.63
C PRO A 411 25.22 46.70 -9.81
N LEU A 412 24.60 47.76 -9.32
CA LEU A 412 23.43 47.74 -8.43
C LEU A 412 22.24 47.00 -9.07
N LYS A 413 22.10 47.11 -10.40
CA LYS A 413 21.07 46.40 -11.17
C LYS A 413 21.19 44.89 -11.06
N ASP A 414 22.39 44.33 -11.23
CA ASP A 414 22.61 42.88 -11.22
C ASP A 414 22.46 42.31 -9.80
N PHE A 415 22.84 43.06 -8.77
CA PHE A 415 22.53 42.73 -7.38
C PHE A 415 21.03 42.70 -7.09
N MET A 416 20.26 43.69 -7.57
CA MET A 416 18.81 43.72 -7.37
C MET A 416 18.11 42.57 -8.11
N ILE A 417 18.56 42.23 -9.31
CA ILE A 417 18.06 41.06 -10.06
C ILE A 417 18.38 39.77 -9.31
N LEU A 418 19.60 39.61 -8.80
CA LEU A 418 19.98 38.43 -8.01
C LEU A 418 19.14 38.30 -6.74
N GLY A 419 18.92 39.40 -6.00
CA GLY A 419 18.06 39.42 -4.82
C GLY A 419 16.61 39.03 -5.12
N LEU A 420 16.04 39.55 -6.21
CA LEU A 420 14.71 39.15 -6.68
C LEU A 420 14.68 37.66 -7.04
N LEU A 421 15.69 37.16 -7.77
CA LEU A 421 15.76 35.76 -8.13
C LEU A 421 15.85 34.85 -6.90
N TRP A 422 16.59 35.21 -5.86
CA TRP A 422 16.63 34.44 -4.59
C TRP A 422 15.26 34.35 -3.91
N ILE A 423 14.46 35.43 -3.92
CA ILE A 423 13.09 35.42 -3.36
C ILE A 423 12.19 34.48 -4.18
N LEU A 424 12.36 34.44 -5.49
CA LEU A 424 11.60 33.58 -6.40
C LEU A 424 12.07 32.11 -6.38
N GLN A 425 13.33 31.86 -6.04
CA GLN A 425 14.00 30.55 -6.11
C GLN A 425 13.57 29.60 -4.98
N GLY A 426 13.56 28.30 -5.29
CA GLY A 426 13.39 27.24 -4.30
C GLY A 426 11.92 26.84 -4.05
N GLN A 427 11.73 25.73 -3.34
CA GLN A 427 10.39 25.19 -3.06
C GLN A 427 9.61 26.05 -2.05
N SER A 428 10.33 26.66 -1.10
CA SER A 428 9.80 27.63 -0.14
C SER A 428 9.82 29.07 -0.67
N GLY A 429 10.42 29.32 -1.84
CA GLY A 429 10.40 30.64 -2.50
C GLY A 429 8.99 31.06 -2.92
N LEU A 430 8.84 32.32 -3.33
CA LEU A 430 7.53 32.91 -3.62
C LEU A 430 6.76 32.12 -4.69
N LEU A 431 7.42 31.69 -5.77
CA LEU A 431 6.78 30.90 -6.84
C LEU A 431 6.33 29.51 -6.36
N GLY A 432 7.17 28.84 -5.56
CA GLY A 432 6.86 27.53 -4.99
C GLY A 432 5.73 27.58 -3.98
N SER A 433 5.72 28.60 -3.12
CA SER A 433 4.68 28.87 -2.13
C SER A 433 3.36 29.25 -2.79
N LEU A 434 3.37 30.15 -3.78
CA LEU A 434 2.17 30.55 -4.53
C LEU A 434 1.54 29.35 -5.26
N ARG A 435 2.36 28.54 -5.94
CA ARG A 435 1.91 27.28 -6.57
C ARG A 435 1.27 26.35 -5.53
N SER A 436 1.89 26.20 -4.36
CA SER A 436 1.36 25.33 -3.29
C SER A 436 0.01 25.83 -2.79
N ILE A 437 -0.16 27.14 -2.59
CA ILE A 437 -1.43 27.77 -2.20
C ILE A 437 -2.51 27.54 -3.27
N LEU A 438 -2.19 27.74 -4.54
CA LEU A 438 -3.12 27.52 -5.66
C LEU A 438 -3.50 26.04 -5.84
N TRP A 439 -2.65 25.11 -5.41
CA TRP A 439 -2.91 23.68 -5.47
C TRP A 439 -3.82 23.17 -4.35
N ILE A 440 -3.84 23.82 -3.18
CA ILE A 440 -4.67 23.38 -2.03
C ILE A 440 -6.15 23.17 -2.42
N PRO A 441 -6.84 24.11 -3.11
CA PRO A 441 -8.24 23.89 -3.51
C PRO A 441 -8.44 22.69 -4.45
N VAL A 442 -7.50 22.45 -5.37
CA VAL A 442 -7.55 21.32 -6.31
C VAL A 442 -7.36 19.99 -5.57
N SER A 443 -6.41 19.97 -4.63
CA SER A 443 -6.13 18.85 -3.74
C SER A 443 -7.35 18.52 -2.85
N GLN A 444 -8.02 19.53 -2.28
CA GLN A 444 -9.22 19.34 -1.46
C GLN A 444 -10.44 18.88 -2.28
N TYR A 445 -10.63 19.40 -3.50
CA TYR A 445 -11.67 18.90 -4.41
C TYR A 445 -11.49 17.42 -4.70
N SER A 446 -10.25 17.02 -5.04
CA SER A 446 -9.88 15.64 -5.33
C SER A 446 -10.11 14.71 -4.12
N TYR A 447 -9.71 15.15 -2.93
CA TYR A 447 -9.91 14.41 -1.68
C TYR A 447 -11.39 14.18 -1.38
N ARG A 448 -12.23 15.22 -1.50
CA ARG A 448 -13.68 15.12 -1.31
C ARG A 448 -14.30 14.14 -2.32
N GLY A 449 -13.99 14.30 -3.60
CA GLY A 449 -14.52 13.45 -4.67
C GLY A 449 -14.17 11.98 -4.47
N LEU A 450 -12.91 11.68 -4.16
CA LEU A 450 -12.43 10.31 -3.95
C LEU A 450 -13.02 9.67 -2.68
N THR A 451 -12.99 10.39 -1.55
CA THR A 451 -13.45 9.85 -0.26
C THR A 451 -14.96 9.61 -0.25
N THR A 452 -15.76 10.55 -0.80
CA THR A 452 -17.21 10.37 -0.93
C THR A 452 -17.55 9.24 -1.89
N ALA A 453 -16.85 9.12 -3.02
CA ALA A 453 -17.07 8.01 -3.95
C ALA A 453 -16.73 6.66 -3.31
N ALA A 454 -15.65 6.59 -2.53
CA ALA A 454 -15.25 5.38 -1.82
C ALA A 454 -16.28 4.98 -0.75
N PHE A 455 -16.76 5.95 0.02
CA PHE A 455 -17.80 5.75 1.02
C PHE A 455 -19.10 5.24 0.40
N ASN A 456 -19.58 5.89 -0.66
CA ASN A 456 -20.77 5.46 -1.40
C ASN A 456 -20.61 4.06 -2.00
N HIS A 457 -19.41 3.75 -2.49
CA HIS A 457 -19.12 2.43 -3.03
C HIS A 457 -19.19 1.35 -1.94
N VAL A 458 -18.60 1.57 -0.76
CA VAL A 458 -18.71 0.62 0.38
C VAL A 458 -20.17 0.35 0.76
N HIS A 459 -21.01 1.39 0.78
CA HIS A 459 -22.44 1.23 1.03
C HIS A 459 -23.20 0.49 -0.10
N SER A 460 -22.68 0.52 -1.32
CA SER A 460 -23.25 -0.24 -2.43
C SER A 460 -22.88 -1.73 -2.42
N LEU A 461 -21.86 -2.14 -1.65
CA LEU A 461 -21.42 -3.54 -1.57
C LEU A 461 -22.43 -4.42 -0.82
N SER A 462 -22.50 -5.69 -1.21
CA SER A 462 -23.42 -6.69 -0.66
C SER A 462 -23.08 -7.06 0.79
N LEU A 463 -24.05 -7.66 1.50
CA LEU A 463 -23.91 -8.03 2.91
C LEU A 463 -22.75 -9.00 3.17
N ASP A 464 -22.42 -9.88 2.22
CA ASP A 464 -21.26 -10.78 2.31
C ASP A 464 -19.94 -10.06 2.52
N PHE A 465 -19.77 -8.93 1.84
CA PHE A 465 -18.58 -8.13 2.01
C PHE A 465 -18.49 -7.60 3.45
N HIS A 466 -19.60 -7.11 4.01
CA HIS A 466 -19.63 -6.56 5.36
C HIS A 466 -19.51 -7.61 6.46
N LEU A 467 -20.02 -8.83 6.26
CA LEU A 467 -19.91 -9.93 7.22
C LEU A 467 -18.53 -10.62 7.17
N SER A 468 -17.91 -10.70 6.00
CA SER A 468 -16.59 -11.35 5.84
C SER A 468 -15.41 -10.46 6.22
N LYS A 469 -15.62 -9.15 6.36
CA LYS A 469 -14.56 -8.17 6.60
C LYS A 469 -14.67 -7.54 7.97
N ARG A 470 -13.51 -7.26 8.58
CA ARG A 470 -13.45 -6.46 9.80
C ARG A 470 -13.70 -5.00 9.44
N THR A 471 -14.66 -4.35 10.10
CA THR A 471 -15.02 -2.94 9.87
C THR A 471 -13.80 -2.00 9.95
N GLY A 472 -12.87 -2.25 10.87
CA GLY A 472 -11.63 -1.47 11.00
C GLY A 472 -10.72 -1.56 9.76
N GLU A 473 -10.70 -2.69 9.05
CA GLU A 473 -9.93 -2.84 7.81
C GLU A 473 -10.52 -2.03 6.66
N VAL A 474 -11.85 -2.02 6.56
CA VAL A 474 -12.58 -1.23 5.55
C VAL A 474 -12.38 0.26 5.81
N LEU A 475 -12.52 0.71 7.06
CA LEU A 475 -12.30 2.10 7.43
C LEU A 475 -10.84 2.53 7.21
N SER A 476 -9.88 1.65 7.53
CA SER A 476 -8.46 1.87 7.22
C SER A 476 -8.20 2.02 5.71
N ALA A 477 -8.92 1.27 4.86
CA ALA A 477 -8.81 1.39 3.40
C ALA A 477 -9.41 2.72 2.90
N LEU A 478 -10.55 3.14 3.44
CA LEU A 478 -11.18 4.43 3.13
C LEU A 478 -10.28 5.62 3.48
N ASN A 479 -9.67 5.60 4.67
CA ASN A 479 -8.76 6.66 5.12
C ASN A 479 -7.48 6.78 4.28
N LYS A 480 -7.11 5.74 3.51
CA LYS A 480 -5.96 5.76 2.61
C LYS A 480 -6.21 6.50 1.31
N GLY A 481 -7.42 7.01 1.05
CA GLY A 481 -7.70 7.83 -0.14
C GLY A 481 -6.82 9.06 -0.27
N SER A 482 -6.44 9.69 0.85
CA SER A 482 -5.50 10.83 0.86
C SER A 482 -4.14 10.51 0.22
N SER A 483 -3.68 9.26 0.31
CA SER A 483 -2.41 8.83 -0.26
C SER A 483 -2.38 8.90 -1.79
N ILE A 484 -3.53 8.77 -2.46
CA ILE A 484 -3.64 8.89 -3.92
C ILE A 484 -3.39 10.33 -4.36
N ASN A 485 -3.95 11.28 -3.62
CA ASN A 485 -3.77 12.70 -3.88
C ASN A 485 -2.31 13.11 -3.63
N GLN A 486 -1.71 12.64 -2.53
CA GLN A 486 -0.29 12.84 -2.23
C GLN A 486 0.62 12.23 -3.31
N PHE A 487 0.28 11.04 -3.84
CA PHE A 487 1.00 10.43 -4.95
C PHE A 487 0.99 11.33 -6.19
N LEU A 488 -0.18 11.82 -6.59
CA LEU A 488 -0.32 12.67 -7.77
C LEU A 488 0.45 13.98 -7.62
N GLU A 489 0.39 14.61 -6.44
CA GLU A 489 1.13 15.82 -6.14
C GLU A 489 2.65 15.60 -6.24
N GLN A 490 3.16 14.53 -5.63
CA GLN A 490 4.60 14.21 -5.65
C GLN A 490 5.09 13.93 -7.07
N VAL A 491 4.37 13.09 -7.82
CA VAL A 491 4.76 12.76 -9.20
C VAL A 491 4.76 14.02 -10.06
N THR A 492 3.70 14.84 -9.99
CA THR A 492 3.52 16.02 -10.86
C THR A 492 4.50 17.15 -10.54
N PHE A 493 4.70 17.47 -9.25
CA PHE A 493 5.42 18.68 -8.85
C PHE A 493 6.82 18.44 -8.31
N GLN A 494 7.21 17.19 -8.07
CA GLN A 494 8.55 16.88 -7.58
C GLN A 494 9.28 15.98 -8.58
N VAL A 495 8.69 14.86 -9.01
CA VAL A 495 9.40 13.88 -9.85
C VAL A 495 9.66 14.38 -11.25
N PHE A 496 8.62 14.80 -11.97
CA PHE A 496 8.77 15.30 -13.33
C PHE A 496 9.71 16.52 -13.38
N PRO A 497 9.55 17.55 -12.54
CA PRO A 497 10.49 18.67 -12.49
C PRO A 497 11.92 18.25 -12.12
N MET A 498 12.10 17.32 -11.19
CA MET A 498 13.44 16.85 -10.78
C MET A 498 14.18 16.11 -11.91
N LEU A 499 13.49 15.26 -12.67
CA LEU A 499 14.07 14.61 -13.86
C LEU A 499 14.38 15.63 -14.96
N PHE A 500 13.52 16.62 -15.13
CA PHE A 500 13.75 17.72 -16.06
C PHE A 500 14.95 18.58 -15.63
N ASP A 501 15.08 18.92 -14.34
CA ASP A 501 16.22 19.65 -13.77
C ASP A 501 17.53 18.93 -14.04
N LEU A 502 17.54 17.61 -13.90
CA LEU A 502 18.72 16.79 -14.14
C LEU A 502 19.18 16.87 -15.59
N PHE A 503 18.25 16.71 -16.53
CA PHE A 503 18.52 16.82 -17.96
C PHE A 503 18.94 18.24 -18.35
N LEU A 504 18.26 19.24 -17.80
CA LEU A 504 18.54 20.66 -18.01
C LEU A 504 19.93 21.02 -17.50
N ALA A 505 20.33 20.52 -16.34
CA ALA A 505 21.66 20.74 -15.77
C ALA A 505 22.77 20.22 -16.68
N ILE A 506 22.67 18.95 -17.12
CA ILE A 506 23.65 18.35 -18.03
C ILE A 506 23.73 19.16 -19.34
N SER A 507 22.58 19.59 -19.87
CA SER A 507 22.51 20.42 -21.07
C SER A 507 23.16 21.79 -20.88
N VAL A 508 22.89 22.49 -19.77
CA VAL A 508 23.46 23.80 -19.46
C VAL A 508 24.97 23.72 -19.32
N PHE A 509 25.50 22.71 -18.61
CA PHE A 509 26.94 22.51 -18.48
C PHE A 509 27.61 22.22 -19.83
N TYR A 510 26.97 21.41 -20.68
CA TYR A 510 27.48 21.10 -22.02
C TYR A 510 27.60 22.36 -22.89
N TYR A 511 26.55 23.18 -22.94
CA TYR A 511 26.55 24.39 -23.77
C TYR A 511 27.38 25.55 -23.18
N SER A 512 27.46 25.68 -21.85
CA SER A 512 28.13 26.82 -21.20
C SER A 512 29.62 26.60 -20.93
N PHE A 513 30.00 25.38 -20.51
CA PHE A 513 31.35 25.08 -20.04
C PHE A 513 32.08 24.03 -20.88
N GLY A 514 31.34 23.28 -21.69
CA GLY A 514 31.88 22.27 -22.59
C GLY A 514 31.64 20.83 -22.12
N PRO A 515 32.03 19.84 -22.95
CA PRO A 515 31.81 18.42 -22.68
C PRO A 515 32.38 17.91 -21.36
N LEU A 516 33.57 18.37 -20.95
CA LEU A 516 34.23 17.89 -19.73
C LEU A 516 33.42 18.15 -18.45
N TYR A 517 32.84 19.35 -18.31
CA TYR A 517 32.02 19.65 -17.13
C TYR A 517 30.66 18.96 -17.16
N ALA A 518 30.08 18.81 -18.35
CA ALA A 518 28.83 18.06 -18.53
C ALA A 518 28.99 16.59 -18.12
N GLU A 519 30.15 16.02 -18.43
CA GLU A 519 30.49 14.65 -18.06
C GLU A 519 30.76 14.49 -16.56
N ILE A 520 31.53 15.39 -15.93
CA ILE A 520 31.72 15.37 -14.46
C ILE A 520 30.35 15.40 -13.77
N ASN A 521 29.45 16.29 -14.19
CA ASN A 521 28.09 16.37 -13.66
C ASN A 521 27.27 15.09 -13.94
N LEU A 522 27.36 14.53 -15.14
CA LEU A 522 26.69 13.27 -15.51
C LEU A 522 27.17 12.10 -14.64
N VAL A 523 28.47 11.96 -14.45
CA VAL A 523 29.09 10.92 -13.61
C VAL A 523 28.65 11.05 -12.16
N ASP A 524 28.78 12.25 -11.58
CA ASP A 524 28.40 12.53 -10.20
C ASP A 524 26.92 12.22 -9.97
N THR A 525 26.06 12.72 -10.85
CA THR A 525 24.62 12.44 -10.87
C THR A 525 24.31 10.95 -10.96
N CYS A 526 24.89 10.22 -11.93
CA CYS A 526 24.57 8.81 -12.15
C CYS A 526 25.03 7.95 -10.97
N TRP A 527 26.22 8.25 -10.42
CA TRP A 527 26.75 7.55 -9.25
C TRP A 527 25.93 7.83 -8.00
N TYR A 528 25.54 9.09 -7.78
CA TYR A 528 24.64 9.49 -6.71
C TYR A 528 23.31 8.72 -6.78
N LEU A 529 22.66 8.70 -7.95
CA LEU A 529 21.39 8.02 -8.14
C LEU A 529 21.52 6.51 -7.93
N TYR A 530 22.58 5.89 -8.47
CA TYR A 530 22.85 4.47 -8.30
C TYR A 530 22.98 4.07 -6.82
N MET A 531 23.84 4.77 -6.07
CA MET A 531 24.04 4.53 -4.64
C MET A 531 22.75 4.74 -3.85
N THR A 532 22.03 5.81 -4.15
CA THR A 532 20.76 6.16 -3.51
C THR A 532 19.71 5.07 -3.70
N ILE A 533 19.52 4.57 -4.93
CA ILE A 533 18.54 3.51 -5.22
C ILE A 533 18.91 2.22 -4.47
N LYS A 534 20.18 1.82 -4.47
CA LYS A 534 20.64 0.59 -3.82
C LYS A 534 20.48 0.61 -2.29
N MET A 535 20.80 1.74 -1.68
CA MET A 535 20.59 1.94 -0.25
C MET A 535 19.10 2.04 0.07
N ALA A 536 18.31 2.72 -0.77
CA ALA A 536 16.85 2.79 -0.63
C ALA A 536 16.18 1.41 -0.71
N SER A 537 16.59 0.52 -1.62
CA SER A 537 16.03 -0.82 -1.70
C SER A 537 16.32 -1.66 -0.45
N THR A 538 17.52 -1.55 0.12
CA THR A 538 17.87 -2.27 1.36
C THR A 538 17.09 -1.75 2.56
N ARG A 539 16.88 -0.42 2.64
CA ARG A 539 16.06 0.21 3.69
C ARG A 539 14.58 -0.15 3.59
N ALA A 540 14.07 -0.48 2.41
CA ALA A 540 12.67 -0.90 2.25
C ALA A 540 12.37 -2.15 3.09
N ASP A 541 13.31 -3.12 3.13
CA ASP A 541 13.17 -4.33 3.96
C ASP A 541 13.23 -4.00 5.46
N GLN A 542 14.14 -3.11 5.87
CA GLN A 542 14.23 -2.63 7.26
C GLN A 542 12.95 -1.91 7.70
N ARG A 543 12.39 -1.07 6.83
CA ARG A 543 11.14 -0.36 7.07
C ARG A 543 9.96 -1.32 7.15
N ARG A 544 9.98 -2.40 6.37
CA ARG A 544 8.96 -3.45 6.43
C ARG A 544 8.98 -4.18 7.76
N GLU A 545 10.17 -4.53 8.25
CA GLU A 545 10.39 -5.10 9.59
C GLU A 545 9.80 -4.16 10.68
N MET A 546 10.13 -2.87 10.60
CA MET A 546 9.58 -1.83 11.50
C MET A 546 8.04 -1.74 11.44
N THR A 547 7.44 -1.69 10.25
CA THR A 547 5.97 -1.62 10.10
C THR A 547 5.26 -2.91 10.54
N ASN A 548 5.93 -4.07 10.49
CA ASN A 548 5.35 -5.29 11.05
C ASN A 548 5.41 -5.27 12.59
N ALA A 549 6.53 -4.83 13.18
CA ALA A 549 6.66 -4.67 14.63
C ALA A 549 5.66 -3.65 15.19
N ASP A 550 5.47 -2.51 14.50
CA ASP A 550 4.47 -1.47 14.80
C ASP A 550 3.05 -2.05 14.89
N ARG A 551 2.67 -2.92 13.95
CA ARG A 551 1.36 -3.58 13.99
C ARG A 551 1.20 -4.57 15.14
N GLU A 552 2.26 -5.29 15.49
CA GLU A 552 2.22 -6.23 16.61
C GLU A 552 2.11 -5.48 17.94
N GLU A 553 2.81 -4.35 18.08
CA GLU A 553 2.68 -3.43 19.20
C GLU A 553 1.25 -2.84 19.28
N GLU A 554 0.73 -2.33 18.17
CA GLU A 554 -0.64 -1.78 18.10
C GLU A 554 -1.71 -2.84 18.39
N ALA A 555 -1.52 -4.09 17.96
CA ALA A 555 -2.42 -5.19 18.25
C ALA A 555 -2.46 -5.52 19.74
N VAL A 556 -1.31 -5.67 20.40
CA VAL A 556 -1.25 -5.94 21.85
C VAL A 556 -1.88 -4.79 22.64
N LYS A 557 -1.59 -3.54 22.25
CA LYS A 557 -2.19 -2.35 22.86
C LYS A 557 -3.71 -2.34 22.73
N ASN A 558 -4.25 -2.61 21.55
CA ASN A 558 -5.69 -2.61 21.31
C ASN A 558 -6.39 -3.78 22.03
N ASP A 559 -5.80 -4.98 22.01
CA ASP A 559 -6.36 -6.15 22.70
C ASP A 559 -6.45 -5.92 24.22
N SER A 560 -5.43 -5.31 24.82
CA SER A 560 -5.40 -4.97 26.25
C SER A 560 -6.45 -3.91 26.62
N ILE A 561 -6.54 -2.82 25.84
CA ILE A 561 -7.50 -1.73 26.11
C ILE A 561 -8.94 -2.18 25.86
N SER A 562 -9.20 -2.91 24.77
CA SER A 562 -10.54 -3.44 24.47
C SER A 562 -10.99 -4.47 25.52
N SER A 563 -10.04 -5.17 26.14
CA SER A 563 -10.28 -6.15 27.20
C SER A 563 -10.00 -5.59 28.60
N TYR A 564 -10.14 -4.27 28.80
CA TYR A 564 -9.81 -3.59 30.06
C TYR A 564 -10.41 -4.26 31.30
N GLU A 565 -11.69 -4.62 31.23
CA GLU A 565 -12.38 -5.30 32.34
C GLU A 565 -11.74 -6.65 32.66
N THR A 566 -11.35 -7.42 31.64
CA THR A 566 -10.69 -8.71 31.81
C THR A 566 -9.32 -8.55 32.48
N VAL A 567 -8.51 -7.58 32.01
CA VAL A 567 -7.21 -7.29 32.62
C VAL A 567 -7.38 -6.94 34.10
N LYS A 568 -8.40 -6.14 34.44
CA LYS A 568 -8.72 -5.77 35.83
C LYS A 568 -9.28 -6.93 36.66
N TYR A 569 -10.10 -7.81 36.08
CA TYR A 569 -10.62 -8.99 36.79
C TYR A 569 -9.51 -9.94 37.23
N PHE A 570 -8.41 -10.00 36.48
CA PHE A 570 -7.27 -10.87 36.77
C PHE A 570 -6.07 -10.16 37.39
N ASN A 571 -6.15 -8.86 37.71
CA ASN A 571 -5.02 -8.03 38.17
C ASN A 571 -3.76 -8.24 37.31
N ALA A 572 -3.95 -8.30 35.98
CA ALA A 572 -2.91 -8.66 35.02
C ALA A 572 -2.21 -7.42 34.41
N GLU A 573 -2.30 -6.25 35.06
CA GLU A 573 -1.74 -5.00 34.54
C GLU A 573 -0.23 -5.08 34.32
N ASP A 574 0.51 -5.62 35.30
CA ASP A 574 1.97 -5.75 35.18
C ASP A 574 2.37 -6.75 34.08
N PHE A 575 1.57 -7.81 33.91
CA PHE A 575 1.78 -8.79 32.85
C PHE A 575 1.59 -8.18 31.46
N GLU A 576 0.47 -7.48 31.24
CA GLU A 576 0.21 -6.81 29.97
C GLU A 576 1.16 -5.62 29.72
N SER A 577 1.55 -4.90 30.78
CA SER A 577 2.57 -3.85 30.71
C SER A 577 3.92 -4.41 30.23
N LYS A 578 4.37 -5.53 30.80
CA LYS A 578 5.62 -6.19 30.36
C LYS A 578 5.53 -6.72 28.93
N ARG A 579 4.41 -7.36 28.58
CA ARG A 579 4.14 -7.84 27.21
C ARG A 579 4.17 -6.69 26.19
N TYR A 580 3.64 -5.53 26.56
CA TYR A 580 3.70 -4.33 25.73
C TYR A 580 5.13 -3.77 25.63
N GLN A 581 5.84 -3.65 26.75
CA GLN A 581 7.25 -3.19 26.77
C GLN A 581 8.15 -4.05 25.87
N ASP A 582 7.98 -5.38 25.89
CA ASP A 582 8.74 -6.29 25.02
C ASP A 582 8.50 -5.97 23.54
N ARG A 583 7.25 -5.73 23.14
CA ARG A 583 6.89 -5.37 21.75
C ARG A 583 7.39 -3.99 21.36
N VAL A 584 7.30 -3.02 22.26
CA VAL A 584 7.89 -1.68 22.08
C VAL A 584 9.40 -1.79 21.86
N SER A 585 10.11 -2.65 22.59
CA SER A 585 11.57 -2.83 22.41
C SER A 585 11.94 -3.39 21.03
N VAL A 586 11.13 -4.30 20.48
CA VAL A 586 11.31 -4.85 19.12
C VAL A 586 11.07 -3.77 18.08
N PHE A 587 10.00 -2.98 18.24
CA PHE A 587 9.72 -1.83 17.40
C PHE A 587 10.87 -0.81 17.43
N GLN A 588 11.36 -0.42 18.62
CA GLN A 588 12.46 0.52 18.79
C GLN A 588 13.75 0.05 18.12
N ARG A 589 14.12 -1.23 18.23
CA ARG A 589 15.30 -1.78 17.53
C ARG A 589 15.14 -1.70 16.02
N ALA A 590 13.96 -2.02 15.49
CA ALA A 590 13.67 -1.93 14.07
C ALA A 590 13.66 -0.47 13.59
N GLU A 591 13.09 0.45 14.37
CA GLU A 591 13.10 1.88 14.10
C GLU A 591 14.52 2.45 14.09
N ALA A 592 15.32 2.14 15.10
CA ALA A 592 16.72 2.58 15.19
C ALA A 592 17.53 2.13 13.97
N LYS A 593 17.34 0.88 13.51
CA LYS A 593 17.98 0.34 12.29
C LYS A 593 17.58 1.13 11.04
N VAL A 594 16.31 1.56 10.93
CA VAL A 594 15.82 2.41 9.83
C VAL A 594 16.42 3.82 9.90
N GLN A 595 16.45 4.44 11.09
CA GLN A 595 17.01 5.78 11.30
C GLN A 595 18.53 5.79 11.03
N MET A 596 19.27 4.83 11.57
CA MET A 596 20.70 4.66 11.29
C MET A 596 20.95 4.40 9.80
N GLY A 597 20.10 3.60 9.15
CA GLY A 597 20.15 3.37 7.70
C GLY A 597 19.95 4.66 6.89
N MET A 598 19.07 5.57 7.35
CA MET A 598 18.88 6.89 6.75
C MET A 598 20.12 7.78 6.92
N MET A 599 20.71 7.83 8.11
CA MET A 599 21.92 8.64 8.34
C MET A 599 23.11 8.15 7.51
N LYS A 600 23.32 6.83 7.44
CA LYS A 600 24.36 6.22 6.59
C LYS A 600 24.18 6.60 5.13
N MET A 601 22.94 6.60 4.62
CA MET A 601 22.64 7.02 3.26
C MET A 601 22.98 8.49 3.03
N ASN A 602 22.56 9.39 3.94
CA ASN A 602 22.84 10.82 3.83
C ASN A 602 24.36 11.10 3.84
N ILE A 603 25.14 10.39 4.67
CA ILE A 603 26.60 10.51 4.71
C ILE A 603 27.21 10.10 3.36
N CYS A 604 26.87 8.92 2.84
CA CYS A 604 27.39 8.45 1.55
C CYS A 604 27.02 9.39 0.39
N GLN A 605 25.77 9.86 0.36
CA GLN A 605 25.27 10.81 -0.64
C GLN A 605 26.03 12.14 -0.58
N THR A 606 26.26 12.67 0.63
CA THR A 606 26.98 13.93 0.85
C THR A 606 28.45 13.81 0.42
N VAL A 607 29.10 12.68 0.72
CA VAL A 607 30.50 12.43 0.34
C VAL A 607 30.65 12.35 -1.19
N VAL A 608 29.79 11.57 -1.85
CA VAL A 608 29.81 11.43 -3.32
C VAL A 608 29.65 12.79 -4.00
N PHE A 609 28.58 13.50 -3.66
CA PHE A 609 28.23 14.75 -4.33
C PHE A 609 29.26 15.85 -4.07
N ASN A 610 29.76 15.96 -2.83
CA ASN A 610 30.81 16.93 -2.51
C ASN A 610 32.13 16.58 -3.20
N LEU A 611 32.47 15.31 -3.37
CA LEU A 611 33.67 14.92 -4.10
C LEU A 611 33.58 15.37 -5.57
N GLY A 612 32.45 15.14 -6.23
CA GLY A 612 32.18 15.66 -7.58
C GLY A 612 32.30 17.18 -7.65
N ARG A 613 31.72 17.90 -6.68
CA ARG A 613 31.81 19.36 -6.56
C ARG A 613 33.24 19.85 -6.34
N ILE A 614 34.02 19.20 -5.48
CA ILE A 614 35.43 19.55 -5.22
C ILE A 614 36.25 19.37 -6.51
N ILE A 615 36.07 18.27 -7.23
CA ILE A 615 36.78 18.01 -8.49
C ILE A 615 36.44 19.09 -9.53
N ALA A 616 35.16 19.39 -9.73
CA ALA A 616 34.73 20.43 -10.67
C ALA A 616 35.25 21.82 -10.29
N ALA A 617 35.24 22.16 -9.00
CA ALA A 617 35.76 23.43 -8.49
C ALA A 617 37.28 23.55 -8.65
N LEU A 618 38.02 22.45 -8.45
CA LEU A 618 39.48 22.42 -8.62
C LEU A 618 39.86 22.59 -10.10
N VAL A 619 39.21 21.83 -10.99
CA VAL A 619 39.44 21.94 -12.45
C VAL A 619 39.10 23.35 -12.95
N CYS A 620 37.95 23.90 -12.54
CA CYS A 620 37.56 25.26 -12.93
C CYS A 620 38.50 26.30 -12.33
N GLY A 621 38.90 26.15 -11.07
CA GLY A 621 39.82 27.08 -10.40
C GLY A 621 41.19 27.13 -11.09
N TRP A 622 41.69 25.97 -11.52
CA TRP A 622 42.91 25.88 -12.32
C TRP A 622 42.78 26.59 -13.68
N GLN A 623 41.65 26.40 -14.38
CA GLN A 623 41.38 27.09 -15.65
C GLN A 623 41.25 28.62 -15.50
N VAL A 624 40.70 29.09 -14.38
CA VAL A 624 40.64 30.52 -14.04
C VAL A 624 42.05 31.05 -13.75
N ALA A 625 42.87 30.33 -12.99
CA ALA A 625 44.27 30.72 -12.73
C ALA A 625 45.11 30.82 -14.02
N MET A 626 44.81 29.98 -15.02
CA MET A 626 45.42 30.02 -16.36
C MET A 626 44.83 31.11 -17.27
N GLY A 627 43.79 31.84 -16.86
CA GLY A 627 43.15 32.88 -17.66
C GLY A 627 42.24 32.37 -18.79
N LEU A 628 41.85 31.09 -18.78
CA LEU A 628 40.96 30.49 -19.78
C LEU A 628 39.47 30.78 -19.51
N ARG A 629 39.13 31.11 -18.27
CA ARG A 629 37.78 31.34 -17.75
C ARG A 629 37.77 32.50 -16.76
N THR A 630 36.62 33.12 -16.53
CA THR A 630 36.51 34.25 -15.60
C THR A 630 36.29 33.79 -14.16
N THR A 631 36.54 34.65 -13.17
CA THR A 631 36.27 34.32 -11.75
C THR A 631 34.78 33.99 -11.52
N GLY A 632 33.87 34.67 -12.23
CA GLY A 632 32.43 34.37 -12.17
C GLY A 632 32.04 32.98 -12.70
N ASP A 633 32.81 32.40 -13.63
CA ASP A 633 32.59 31.02 -14.12
C ASP A 633 32.75 30.00 -12.98
N TRP A 634 33.76 30.21 -12.11
CA TRP A 634 33.98 29.34 -10.96
C TRP A 634 32.80 29.38 -9.98
N PHE A 635 32.30 30.57 -9.65
CA PHE A 635 31.13 30.72 -8.78
C PHE A 635 29.87 30.12 -9.39
N MET A 636 29.69 30.21 -10.72
CA MET A 636 28.56 29.58 -11.41
C MET A 636 28.62 28.05 -11.29
N VAL A 637 29.77 27.44 -11.55
CA VAL A 637 29.96 25.98 -11.45
C VAL A 637 29.65 25.51 -10.02
N VAL A 638 30.25 26.15 -9.01
CA VAL A 638 30.04 25.77 -7.60
C VAL A 638 28.59 25.98 -7.16
N SER A 639 27.96 27.10 -7.53
CA SER A 639 26.59 27.43 -7.16
C SER A 639 25.58 26.49 -7.82
N TYR A 640 25.75 26.20 -9.11
CA TYR A 640 24.85 25.32 -9.85
C TYR A 640 24.96 23.88 -9.34
N LEU A 641 26.18 23.36 -9.11
CA LEU A 641 26.36 22.05 -8.50
C LEU A 641 25.72 22.00 -7.11
N THR A 642 25.90 23.03 -6.28
CA THR A 642 25.26 23.07 -4.95
C THR A 642 23.72 23.04 -5.05
N GLN A 643 23.13 23.73 -6.02
CA GLN A 643 21.69 23.73 -6.26
C GLN A 643 21.17 22.35 -6.69
N LEU A 644 21.95 21.60 -7.47
CA LEU A 644 21.59 20.28 -7.99
C LEU A 644 21.48 19.22 -6.87
N GLN A 645 22.09 19.47 -5.71
CA GLN A 645 21.96 18.60 -4.53
C GLN A 645 20.51 18.50 -4.02
N GLY A 646 19.74 19.59 -4.09
CA GLY A 646 18.37 19.64 -3.57
C GLY A 646 17.44 18.62 -4.22
N PRO A 647 17.25 18.69 -5.56
CA PRO A 647 16.48 17.70 -6.32
C PRO A 647 16.97 16.26 -6.10
N LEU A 648 18.29 16.03 -6.09
CA LEU A 648 18.88 14.71 -5.90
C LEU A 648 18.59 14.11 -4.50
N ASN A 649 18.69 14.90 -3.43
CA ASN A 649 18.35 14.47 -2.07
C ASN A 649 16.88 14.03 -1.98
N PHE A 650 15.99 14.69 -2.72
CA PHE A 650 14.59 14.30 -2.77
C PHE A 650 14.39 12.93 -3.43
N PHE A 651 15.20 12.56 -4.42
CA PHE A 651 15.05 11.29 -5.15
C PHE A 651 15.12 10.05 -4.24
N GLY A 652 16.00 10.07 -3.24
CA GLY A 652 16.13 8.97 -2.26
C GLY A 652 14.91 8.79 -1.37
N THR A 653 14.15 9.85 -1.16
CA THR A 653 12.88 9.82 -0.41
C THR A 653 11.70 9.54 -1.34
N PHE A 654 11.73 10.06 -2.57
CA PHE A 654 10.73 9.86 -3.62
C PHE A 654 10.43 8.39 -3.85
N TYR A 655 11.44 7.56 -4.12
CA TYR A 655 11.24 6.14 -4.44
C TYR A 655 10.37 5.46 -3.37
N ARG A 656 10.64 5.75 -2.09
CA ARG A 656 9.86 5.24 -0.98
C ARG A 656 8.49 5.89 -0.87
N THR A 657 8.40 7.21 -0.88
CA THR A 657 7.13 7.90 -0.61
C THR A 657 6.11 7.60 -1.68
N VAL A 658 6.54 7.55 -2.93
CA VAL A 658 5.65 7.16 -4.02
C VAL A 658 5.28 5.69 -3.94
N GLN A 659 6.21 4.78 -3.64
CA GLN A 659 5.85 3.37 -3.38
C GLN A 659 4.85 3.24 -2.22
N GLN A 660 5.03 3.98 -1.13
CA GLN A 660 4.14 3.95 0.03
C GLN A 660 2.74 4.48 -0.32
N SER A 661 2.66 5.58 -1.06
CA SER A 661 1.40 6.15 -1.53
C SER A 661 0.71 5.23 -2.54
N MET A 662 1.48 4.52 -3.37
CA MET A 662 0.98 3.50 -4.28
C MET A 662 0.45 2.26 -3.54
N ILE A 663 1.17 1.76 -2.53
CA ILE A 663 0.71 0.61 -1.71
C ILE A 663 -0.53 1.00 -0.90
N SER A 664 -0.54 2.22 -0.37
CA SER A 664 -1.66 2.72 0.44
C SER A 664 -2.91 2.91 -0.43
N GLY A 665 -2.76 3.47 -1.63
CA GLY A 665 -3.84 3.59 -2.60
C GLY A 665 -4.24 2.27 -3.27
N GLU A 666 -3.38 1.24 -3.29
CA GLU A 666 -3.73 -0.08 -3.82
C GLU A 666 -4.89 -0.70 -3.05
N ARG A 667 -4.97 -0.50 -1.72
CA ARG A 667 -6.12 -0.99 -0.93
C ARG A 667 -7.43 -0.32 -1.32
N LEU A 668 -7.38 0.98 -1.56
CA LEU A 668 -8.55 1.72 -2.03
C LEU A 668 -8.92 1.27 -3.45
N LEU A 669 -7.93 1.05 -4.32
CA LEU A 669 -8.17 0.53 -5.67
C LEU A 669 -8.74 -0.89 -5.65
N GLU A 670 -8.28 -1.77 -4.77
CA GLU A 670 -8.85 -3.10 -4.56
C GLU A 670 -10.29 -3.00 -4.09
N LEU A 671 -10.58 -2.10 -3.16
CA LEU A 671 -11.95 -1.85 -2.70
C LEU A 671 -12.86 -1.43 -3.86
N PHE A 672 -12.45 -0.46 -4.68
CA PHE A 672 -13.18 -0.01 -5.89
C PHE A 672 -13.34 -1.08 -6.99
N LYS A 673 -12.56 -2.16 -6.94
CA LYS A 673 -12.68 -3.28 -7.89
C LYS A 673 -13.67 -4.34 -7.45
N ILE A 674 -14.06 -4.35 -6.18
CA ILE A 674 -15.05 -5.31 -5.68
C ILE A 674 -16.39 -4.90 -6.27
N GLN A 675 -17.06 -5.86 -6.92
CA GLN A 675 -18.40 -5.63 -7.43
C GLN A 675 -19.42 -6.14 -6.41
N PRO A 676 -20.54 -5.41 -6.23
CA PRO A 676 -21.65 -5.93 -5.44
C PRO A 676 -22.23 -7.20 -6.08
N THR A 677 -22.56 -8.19 -5.24
CA THR A 677 -23.19 -9.44 -5.69
C THR A 677 -24.61 -9.21 -6.21
N VAL A 678 -25.33 -8.27 -5.60
CA VAL A 678 -26.72 -7.94 -5.91
C VAL A 678 -26.76 -6.56 -6.55
N VAL A 679 -27.25 -6.50 -7.80
CA VAL A 679 -27.32 -5.26 -8.60
C VAL A 679 -28.68 -5.20 -9.29
N ASP A 680 -29.19 -3.99 -9.48
CA ASP A 680 -30.37 -3.77 -10.32
C ASP A 680 -30.06 -4.19 -11.77
N THR A 681 -30.98 -4.95 -12.38
CA THR A 681 -30.90 -5.25 -13.81
C THR A 681 -31.10 -3.96 -14.62
N PRO A 682 -30.53 -3.84 -15.84
CA PRO A 682 -30.67 -2.63 -16.66
C PRO A 682 -32.12 -2.21 -16.95
N HIS A 683 -33.06 -3.16 -16.86
CA HIS A 683 -34.49 -2.95 -17.10
C HIS A 683 -35.33 -3.01 -15.82
N ALA A 684 -34.70 -2.89 -14.64
CA ALA A 684 -35.40 -2.95 -13.36
C ALA A 684 -36.42 -1.81 -13.22
N VAL A 685 -37.66 -2.15 -12.86
CA VAL A 685 -38.77 -1.20 -12.71
C VAL A 685 -39.03 -0.96 -11.21
N PRO A 686 -39.34 0.27 -10.76
CA PRO A 686 -39.77 0.47 -9.39
C PRO A 686 -41.07 -0.29 -9.08
N LEU A 687 -41.20 -0.75 -7.85
CA LEU A 687 -42.47 -1.26 -7.31
C LEU A 687 -43.55 -0.18 -7.43
N GLY A 688 -44.74 -0.54 -7.93
CA GLY A 688 -45.85 0.40 -8.11
C GLY A 688 -46.44 0.87 -6.76
N LYS A 689 -47.13 2.02 -6.76
CA LYS A 689 -47.83 2.53 -5.57
C LYS A 689 -49.01 1.66 -5.14
N ASP A 690 -49.55 0.87 -6.06
CA ASP A 690 -50.69 -0.03 -5.85
C ASP A 690 -50.28 -1.39 -5.24
N PHE A 691 -49.05 -1.49 -4.73
CA PHE A 691 -48.51 -2.70 -4.11
C PHE A 691 -49.37 -3.16 -2.93
N GLN A 692 -49.90 -4.38 -3.04
CA GLN A 692 -50.80 -5.01 -2.08
C GLN A 692 -50.05 -5.78 -0.98
N GLY A 693 -48.81 -6.21 -1.26
CA GLY A 693 -48.00 -6.94 -0.26
C GLY A 693 -48.07 -8.46 -0.39
N HIS A 694 -48.46 -9.00 -1.54
CA HIS A 694 -48.43 -10.44 -1.79
C HIS A 694 -46.99 -10.89 -2.04
N VAL A 695 -46.54 -11.91 -1.30
CA VAL A 695 -45.18 -12.47 -1.42
C VAL A 695 -45.28 -13.93 -1.82
N ARG A 696 -44.62 -14.33 -2.91
CA ARG A 696 -44.56 -15.72 -3.37
C ARG A 696 -43.12 -16.20 -3.51
N TRP A 697 -42.85 -17.35 -2.92
CA TRP A 697 -41.59 -18.08 -3.01
C TRP A 697 -41.82 -19.32 -3.85
N ASN A 698 -41.01 -19.51 -4.90
CA ASN A 698 -41.15 -20.63 -5.83
C ASN A 698 -39.82 -21.35 -6.00
N ASN A 699 -39.71 -22.56 -5.41
CA ASN A 699 -38.59 -23.48 -5.51
C ASN A 699 -37.23 -22.83 -5.19
N VAL A 700 -37.19 -22.01 -4.14
CA VAL A 700 -35.99 -21.22 -3.82
C VAL A 700 -34.94 -22.07 -3.14
N SER A 701 -33.74 -22.09 -3.71
CA SER A 701 -32.54 -22.68 -3.11
C SER A 701 -31.43 -21.63 -2.99
N PHE A 702 -30.66 -21.69 -1.91
CA PHE A 702 -29.55 -20.76 -1.67
C PHE A 702 -28.46 -21.36 -0.78
N SER A 703 -27.21 -21.00 -1.05
CA SER A 703 -26.04 -21.36 -0.25
C SER A 703 -25.07 -20.17 -0.05
N TYR A 704 -24.68 -19.88 1.21
CA TYR A 704 -23.60 -18.92 1.49
C TYR A 704 -22.24 -19.46 1.05
N ASP A 705 -22.03 -20.76 1.25
CA ASP A 705 -20.90 -21.54 0.73
C ASP A 705 -21.52 -22.75 0.03
N ARG A 706 -21.09 -23.03 -1.21
CA ARG A 706 -21.54 -24.17 -2.02
C ARG A 706 -21.46 -25.51 -1.28
N ARG A 707 -20.61 -25.63 -0.27
CA ARG A 707 -20.47 -26.83 0.56
C ARG A 707 -21.65 -27.07 1.52
N LYS A 708 -22.38 -26.02 1.90
CA LYS A 708 -23.47 -26.10 2.88
C LYS A 708 -24.67 -25.25 2.44
N PRO A 709 -25.68 -25.85 1.77
CA PRO A 709 -26.88 -25.12 1.39
C PRO A 709 -27.65 -24.67 2.63
N ALA A 710 -28.08 -23.41 2.62
CA ALA A 710 -28.82 -22.77 3.70
C ALA A 710 -30.33 -22.85 3.50
N LEU A 711 -30.80 -22.75 2.25
CA LEU A 711 -32.19 -22.95 1.84
C LEU A 711 -32.25 -24.01 0.72
N ARG A 712 -33.26 -24.88 0.75
CA ARG A 712 -33.44 -26.01 -0.17
C ARG A 712 -34.90 -26.08 -0.60
N ASN A 713 -35.17 -25.77 -1.87
CA ASN A 713 -36.46 -25.93 -2.51
C ASN A 713 -37.64 -25.37 -1.68
N ILE A 714 -37.51 -24.13 -1.23
CA ILE A 714 -38.51 -23.44 -0.42
C ILE A 714 -39.62 -22.89 -1.33
N THR A 715 -40.86 -23.30 -1.09
CA THR A 715 -42.05 -22.83 -1.80
C THR A 715 -43.16 -22.52 -0.80
N PHE A 716 -43.62 -21.27 -0.78
CA PHE A 716 -44.77 -20.81 0.02
C PHE A 716 -45.28 -19.47 -0.51
N GLU A 717 -46.47 -19.07 -0.07
CA GLU A 717 -47.01 -17.73 -0.34
C GLU A 717 -47.54 -17.08 0.94
N CYS A 718 -47.44 -15.75 1.00
CA CYS A 718 -47.97 -14.89 2.05
C CYS A 718 -48.97 -13.92 1.41
N LEU A 719 -50.25 -14.06 1.75
CA LEU A 719 -51.32 -13.25 1.19
C LEU A 719 -51.31 -11.82 1.78
N PRO A 720 -51.74 -10.81 1.01
CA PRO A 720 -51.89 -9.44 1.50
C PRO A 720 -52.67 -9.36 2.82
N GLY A 721 -52.12 -8.64 3.81
CA GLY A 721 -52.81 -8.40 5.08
C GLY A 721 -52.85 -9.59 6.05
N THR A 722 -52.20 -10.72 5.70
CA THR A 722 -52.10 -11.90 6.56
C THR A 722 -50.78 -11.92 7.34
N THR A 723 -50.76 -12.70 8.42
CA THR A 723 -49.59 -12.94 9.25
C THR A 723 -49.02 -14.33 9.00
N THR A 724 -47.79 -14.40 8.51
CA THR A 724 -47.03 -15.64 8.37
C THR A 724 -45.90 -15.70 9.40
N ALA A 725 -45.91 -16.73 10.24
CA ALA A 725 -44.88 -16.98 11.24
C ALA A 725 -43.89 -18.08 10.80
N PHE A 726 -42.62 -17.91 11.12
CA PHE A 726 -41.54 -18.86 10.84
C PHE A 726 -40.94 -19.38 12.14
N VAL A 727 -40.94 -20.70 12.32
CA VAL A 727 -40.39 -21.38 13.50
C VAL A 727 -39.48 -22.53 13.09
N GLY A 728 -38.66 -22.99 14.02
CA GLY A 728 -37.74 -24.11 13.77
C GLY A 728 -36.49 -24.00 14.62
N GLU A 729 -35.67 -25.05 14.60
CA GLU A 729 -34.43 -25.12 15.36
C GLU A 729 -33.42 -24.04 14.94
N SER A 730 -32.43 -23.76 15.79
CA SER A 730 -31.33 -22.85 15.45
C SER A 730 -30.58 -23.37 14.22
N GLY A 731 -30.30 -22.50 13.26
CA GLY A 731 -29.72 -22.89 11.97
C GLY A 731 -30.69 -23.48 10.95
N GLY A 732 -32.00 -23.48 11.22
CA GLY A 732 -33.02 -23.99 10.28
C GLY A 732 -33.25 -23.17 9.01
N GLY A 733 -32.68 -21.97 8.88
CA GLY A 733 -32.77 -21.11 7.69
C GLY A 733 -33.60 -19.82 7.85
N LYS A 734 -34.26 -19.61 8.99
CA LYS A 734 -35.17 -18.47 9.29
C LYS A 734 -34.58 -17.10 8.93
N SER A 735 -33.46 -16.71 9.52
CA SER A 735 -32.82 -15.42 9.23
C SER A 735 -32.31 -15.31 7.79
N THR A 736 -32.06 -16.45 7.12
CA THR A 736 -31.68 -16.44 5.69
C THR A 736 -32.88 -16.09 4.80
N LEU A 737 -34.10 -16.52 5.15
CA LEU A 737 -35.32 -16.08 4.46
C LEU A 737 -35.48 -14.56 4.55
N PHE A 738 -35.36 -13.99 5.75
CA PHE A 738 -35.48 -12.54 5.95
C PHE A 738 -34.42 -11.76 5.17
N ARG A 739 -33.18 -12.27 5.11
CA ARG A 739 -32.12 -11.67 4.31
C ARG A 739 -32.44 -11.67 2.81
N HIS A 740 -33.08 -12.72 2.29
CA HIS A 740 -33.53 -12.77 0.89
C HIS A 740 -34.75 -11.89 0.63
N MET A 741 -35.71 -11.84 1.57
CA MET A 741 -36.84 -10.91 1.49
C MET A 741 -36.39 -9.46 1.38
N PHE A 742 -35.37 -9.06 2.14
CA PHE A 742 -34.77 -7.72 2.04
C PHE A 742 -33.79 -7.55 0.87
N ARG A 743 -33.66 -8.58 0.02
CA ARG A 743 -32.75 -8.69 -1.11
C ARG A 743 -31.31 -8.30 -0.73
N TYR A 744 -30.82 -8.83 0.41
CA TYR A 744 -29.38 -8.87 0.69
C TYR A 744 -28.66 -9.90 -0.16
N TYR A 745 -29.41 -10.93 -0.58
CA TYR A 745 -29.00 -12.03 -1.44
C TYR A 745 -30.04 -12.25 -2.52
N ASP A 746 -29.58 -12.62 -3.70
CA ASP A 746 -30.43 -13.20 -4.72
C ASP A 746 -30.41 -14.73 -4.59
N CYS A 747 -31.50 -15.40 -4.94
CA CYS A 747 -31.58 -16.86 -4.94
C CYS A 747 -30.68 -17.49 -6.03
N ASP A 748 -30.08 -18.64 -5.71
CA ASP A 748 -29.30 -19.47 -6.64
C ASP A 748 -30.23 -20.14 -7.67
N GLU A 749 -31.34 -20.70 -7.19
CA GLU A 749 -32.40 -21.33 -7.98
C GLU A 749 -33.78 -20.85 -7.50
N GLY A 750 -34.78 -20.90 -8.39
CA GLY A 750 -36.15 -20.46 -8.10
C GLY A 750 -36.38 -18.95 -8.25
N SER A 751 -37.56 -18.47 -7.85
CA SER A 751 -37.94 -17.05 -7.85
C SER A 751 -38.59 -16.62 -6.53
N ILE A 752 -38.35 -15.36 -6.18
CA ILE A 752 -39.10 -14.64 -5.15
C ILE A 752 -39.87 -13.54 -5.88
N GLU A 753 -41.17 -13.49 -5.67
CA GLU A 753 -42.08 -12.59 -6.37
C GLU A 753 -42.85 -11.71 -5.39
N LEU A 754 -42.98 -10.43 -5.72
CA LEU A 754 -43.80 -9.44 -5.02
C LEU A 754 -44.94 -9.02 -5.95
N ASP A 755 -46.19 -9.27 -5.57
CA ASP A 755 -47.39 -9.07 -6.41
C ASP A 755 -47.23 -9.69 -7.83
N GLY A 756 -46.61 -10.88 -7.90
CA GLY A 756 -46.38 -11.60 -9.16
C GLY A 756 -45.22 -11.10 -10.02
N ARG A 757 -44.41 -10.14 -9.54
CA ARG A 757 -43.20 -9.66 -10.21
C ARG A 757 -41.95 -10.17 -9.49
N ASN A 758 -41.01 -10.73 -10.24
CA ASN A 758 -39.76 -11.22 -9.66
C ASN A 758 -38.95 -10.07 -9.05
N VAL A 759 -38.43 -10.25 -7.83
CA VAL A 759 -37.61 -9.25 -7.14
C VAL A 759 -36.36 -8.85 -7.91
N LYS A 760 -35.84 -9.70 -8.81
CA LYS A 760 -34.68 -9.41 -9.68
C LYS A 760 -34.98 -8.35 -10.75
N ASP A 761 -36.24 -8.23 -11.16
CA ASP A 761 -36.70 -7.26 -12.17
C ASP A 761 -37.20 -5.95 -11.55
N LEU A 762 -37.08 -5.82 -10.23
CA LEU A 762 -37.47 -4.64 -9.47
C LEU A 762 -36.26 -3.87 -8.98
N THR A 763 -36.38 -2.56 -8.80
CA THR A 763 -35.28 -1.77 -8.22
C THR A 763 -35.16 -2.07 -6.72
N ILE A 764 -33.93 -2.34 -6.25
CA ILE A 764 -33.64 -2.67 -4.84
C ILE A 764 -34.20 -1.61 -3.89
N ASN A 765 -34.10 -0.33 -4.27
CA ASN A 765 -34.60 0.77 -3.45
C ASN A 765 -36.13 0.65 -3.22
N SER A 766 -36.90 0.45 -4.29
CA SER A 766 -38.37 0.33 -4.18
C SER A 766 -38.83 -0.88 -3.37
N VAL A 767 -38.10 -2.01 -3.47
CA VAL A 767 -38.36 -3.20 -2.64
C VAL A 767 -38.11 -2.90 -1.17
N ARG A 768 -36.95 -2.32 -0.84
CA ARG A 768 -36.56 -2.03 0.55
C ARG A 768 -37.37 -0.90 1.16
N GLU A 769 -37.85 0.06 0.38
CA GLU A 769 -38.74 1.13 0.86
C GLU A 769 -40.07 0.55 1.38
N ASN A 770 -40.61 -0.47 0.71
CA ASN A 770 -41.87 -1.12 1.06
C ASN A 770 -41.76 -2.21 2.13
N ILE A 771 -40.55 -2.49 2.65
CA ILE A 771 -40.30 -3.50 3.68
C ILE A 771 -39.73 -2.84 4.95
N GLY A 772 -40.42 -2.96 6.08
CA GLY A 772 -39.90 -2.60 7.40
C GLY A 772 -39.32 -3.80 8.11
N VAL A 773 -38.26 -3.58 8.90
CA VAL A 773 -37.60 -4.65 9.65
C VAL A 773 -37.40 -4.18 11.08
N VAL A 774 -37.89 -4.97 12.04
CA VAL A 774 -37.54 -4.86 13.45
C VAL A 774 -36.54 -5.98 13.74
N PRO A 775 -35.23 -5.67 13.79
CA PRO A 775 -34.19 -6.67 14.00
C PRO A 775 -34.14 -7.13 15.46
N GLN A 776 -33.59 -8.32 15.70
CA GLN A 776 -33.32 -8.85 17.03
C GLN A 776 -32.46 -7.89 17.87
N ASP A 777 -31.29 -7.52 17.32
CA ASP A 777 -30.36 -6.57 17.91
C ASP A 777 -30.52 -5.19 17.26
N THR A 778 -31.16 -4.27 17.97
CA THR A 778 -31.31 -2.89 17.50
C THR A 778 -30.06 -2.07 17.81
N THR A 779 -29.39 -1.59 16.76
CA THR A 779 -28.29 -0.63 16.87
C THR A 779 -28.82 0.81 16.85
N LEU A 780 -28.27 1.65 17.72
CA LEU A 780 -28.49 3.09 17.73
C LEU A 780 -27.21 3.78 17.25
N PHE A 781 -27.39 4.82 16.45
CA PHE A 781 -26.31 5.74 16.11
C PHE A 781 -25.91 6.52 17.36
N ASN A 782 -24.62 6.87 17.45
CA ASN A 782 -24.07 7.75 18.50
C ASN A 782 -24.52 9.20 18.24
N GLU A 783 -25.81 9.45 18.39
CA GLU A 783 -26.53 10.69 18.06
C GLU A 783 -27.79 10.80 18.93
N THR A 784 -28.55 11.88 18.78
CA THR A 784 -29.81 12.08 19.54
C THR A 784 -30.86 11.00 19.25
N LEU A 785 -31.81 10.83 20.18
CA LEU A 785 -33.01 10.00 19.95
C LEU A 785 -33.81 10.49 18.75
N MET A 786 -33.98 11.81 18.60
CA MET A 786 -34.67 12.41 17.45
C MET A 786 -34.01 12.02 16.13
N TYR A 787 -32.67 12.12 16.03
CA TYR A 787 -31.92 11.67 14.86
C TYR A 787 -32.15 10.18 14.58
N ASN A 788 -32.04 9.36 15.64
CA ASN A 788 -32.24 7.93 15.53
C ASN A 788 -33.66 7.56 15.05
N LEU A 789 -34.69 8.30 15.43
CA LEU A 789 -36.08 8.07 15.01
C LEU A 789 -36.32 8.55 13.56
N LYS A 790 -35.91 9.78 13.23
CA LYS A 790 -36.00 10.34 11.88
C LYS A 790 -35.13 9.59 10.86
N TYR A 791 -34.17 8.78 11.31
CA TYR A 791 -33.40 7.92 10.42
C TYR A 791 -34.29 7.00 9.55
N ALA A 792 -35.46 6.59 10.04
CA ALA A 792 -36.40 5.77 9.28
C ALA A 792 -37.06 6.52 8.11
N ARG A 793 -37.31 7.82 8.30
CA ARG A 793 -37.88 8.73 7.29
C ARG A 793 -37.40 10.15 7.59
N PRO A 794 -36.31 10.63 6.95
CA PRO A 794 -35.70 11.92 7.28
C PRO A 794 -36.62 13.13 7.10
N SER A 795 -37.65 13.00 6.27
CA SER A 795 -38.66 14.04 6.02
C SER A 795 -39.80 14.06 7.04
N ALA A 796 -39.79 13.21 8.07
CA ALA A 796 -40.85 13.16 9.07
C ALA A 796 -40.88 14.42 9.95
N THR A 797 -42.09 14.93 10.24
CA THR A 797 -42.26 16.04 11.20
C THR A 797 -42.07 15.55 12.62
N ASP A 798 -41.85 16.46 13.57
CA ASP A 798 -41.66 16.10 14.97
C ASP A 798 -42.92 15.47 15.56
N GLU A 799 -44.11 15.94 15.13
CA GLU A 799 -45.41 15.40 15.53
C GLU A 799 -45.58 13.95 15.09
N GLU A 800 -45.21 13.63 13.84
CA GLU A 800 -45.24 12.25 13.35
C GLU A 800 -44.30 11.34 14.16
N VAL A 801 -43.15 11.86 14.56
CA VAL A 801 -42.20 11.14 15.44
C VAL A 801 -42.83 10.90 16.82
N TYR A 802 -43.52 11.88 17.38
CA TYR A 802 -44.17 11.76 18.69
C TYR A 802 -45.29 10.74 18.66
N GLU A 803 -46.16 10.78 17.64
CA GLU A 803 -47.24 9.81 17.47
C GLU A 803 -46.69 8.39 17.27
N ALA A 804 -45.65 8.21 16.46
CA ALA A 804 -45.01 6.90 16.31
C ALA A 804 -44.41 6.38 17.62
N CYS A 805 -43.82 7.25 18.44
CA CYS A 805 -43.30 6.88 19.76
C CYS A 805 -44.39 6.58 20.79
N LYS A 806 -45.57 7.20 20.69
CA LYS A 806 -46.73 6.87 21.52
C LYS A 806 -47.27 5.49 21.18
N VAL A 807 -47.45 5.20 19.88
CA VAL A 807 -47.89 3.88 19.41
C VAL A 807 -46.88 2.78 19.79
N ALA A 808 -45.57 3.09 19.79
CA ALA A 808 -44.53 2.17 20.23
C ALA A 808 -44.32 2.13 21.76
N SER A 809 -45.16 2.82 22.55
CA SER A 809 -45.08 2.90 24.02
C SER A 809 -43.71 3.31 24.58
N ILE A 810 -43.00 4.20 23.89
CA ILE A 810 -41.70 4.74 24.34
C ILE A 810 -41.74 6.24 24.62
N HIS A 811 -42.80 6.96 24.21
CA HIS A 811 -42.92 8.41 24.36
C HIS A 811 -42.69 8.91 25.80
N GLU A 812 -43.45 8.40 26.76
CA GLU A 812 -43.34 8.80 28.18
C GLU A 812 -41.94 8.52 28.74
N ARG A 813 -41.33 7.41 28.31
CA ARG A 813 -39.98 7.08 28.72
C ARG A 813 -38.96 8.07 28.16
N ILE A 814 -39.12 8.52 26.92
CA ILE A 814 -38.27 9.55 26.32
C ILE A 814 -38.44 10.87 27.08
N LEU A 815 -39.67 11.26 27.42
CA LEU A 815 -39.95 12.48 28.19
C LEU A 815 -39.38 12.45 29.61
N SER A 816 -39.19 11.25 30.18
CA SER A 816 -38.53 11.10 31.49
C SER A 816 -37.03 11.38 31.47
N PHE A 817 -36.40 11.46 30.29
CA PHE A 817 -34.99 11.83 30.17
C PHE A 817 -34.80 13.35 30.30
N PRO A 818 -33.71 13.83 30.92
CA PRO A 818 -33.45 15.27 31.08
C PRO A 818 -33.50 16.06 29.76
N ASP A 819 -32.90 15.53 28.70
CA ASP A 819 -32.85 16.16 27.37
C ASP A 819 -33.95 15.65 26.42
N GLN A 820 -34.87 14.83 26.93
CA GLN A 820 -36.00 14.28 26.17
C GLN A 820 -35.57 13.66 24.83
N TYR A 821 -36.13 14.12 23.70
CA TYR A 821 -35.77 13.65 22.36
C TYR A 821 -34.36 14.06 21.90
N ASN A 822 -33.76 15.07 22.53
CA ASN A 822 -32.39 15.50 22.26
C ASN A 822 -31.36 14.68 23.05
N THR A 823 -31.81 13.74 23.89
CA THR A 823 -30.91 12.83 24.63
C THR A 823 -29.99 12.09 23.66
N GLN A 824 -28.69 12.23 23.87
CA GLN A 824 -27.65 11.52 23.14
C GLN A 824 -27.65 10.03 23.53
N VAL A 825 -27.80 9.15 22.55
CA VAL A 825 -27.82 7.69 22.74
C VAL A 825 -26.70 7.02 21.94
N GLY A 826 -26.51 5.71 22.12
CA GLY A 826 -25.50 4.92 21.42
C GLY A 826 -24.55 4.21 22.37
N GLU A 827 -23.37 3.82 21.89
CA GLU A 827 -22.33 3.17 22.70
C GLU A 827 -21.69 4.12 23.72
N ARG A 828 -21.60 5.42 23.36
CA ARG A 828 -20.99 6.49 24.18
C ARG A 828 -21.99 7.42 24.86
N GLY A 829 -23.28 7.29 24.53
CA GLY A 829 -24.37 8.09 25.11
C GLY A 829 -25.15 7.34 26.20
N LEU A 830 -26.37 7.80 26.48
CA LEU A 830 -27.31 7.10 27.37
C LEU A 830 -27.58 5.70 26.81
N ARG A 831 -27.32 4.68 27.64
CA ARG A 831 -27.62 3.29 27.30
C ARG A 831 -29.08 2.98 27.59
N LEU A 832 -29.88 2.87 26.53
CA LEU A 832 -31.21 2.29 26.61
C LEU A 832 -31.12 0.78 26.93
N SER A 833 -32.07 0.28 27.71
CA SER A 833 -32.30 -1.15 27.92
C SER A 833 -32.64 -1.86 26.60
N GLY A 834 -32.51 -3.18 26.56
CA GLY A 834 -32.84 -3.99 25.37
C GLY A 834 -34.27 -3.74 24.87
N GLY A 835 -35.24 -3.74 25.79
CA GLY A 835 -36.64 -3.47 25.47
C GLY A 835 -36.90 -2.05 24.96
N GLU A 836 -36.24 -1.04 25.54
CA GLU A 836 -36.35 0.34 25.04
C GLU A 836 -35.76 0.48 23.63
N LYS A 837 -34.63 -0.17 23.34
CA LYS A 837 -34.05 -0.20 21.98
C LYS A 837 -35.01 -0.84 20.98
N GLN A 838 -35.64 -1.95 21.35
CA GLN A 838 -36.65 -2.60 20.50
C GLN A 838 -37.85 -1.68 20.25
N ARG A 839 -38.38 -1.00 21.27
CA ARG A 839 -39.45 -0.01 21.07
C ARG A 839 -39.04 1.13 20.13
N VAL A 840 -37.79 1.59 20.18
CA VAL A 840 -37.27 2.56 19.20
C VAL A 840 -37.23 1.97 17.78
N ALA A 841 -36.88 0.69 17.60
CA ALA A 841 -36.95 0.03 16.29
C ALA A 841 -38.39 -0.15 15.78
N ILE A 842 -39.35 -0.40 16.67
CA ILE A 842 -40.78 -0.44 16.33
C ILE A 842 -41.23 0.95 15.87
N ALA A 843 -40.91 2.00 16.63
CA ALA A 843 -41.21 3.39 16.25
C ALA A 843 -40.63 3.77 14.88
N ARG A 844 -39.38 3.37 14.59
CA ARG A 844 -38.76 3.51 13.25
C ARG A 844 -39.57 2.82 12.16
N THR A 845 -40.06 1.61 12.43
CA THR A 845 -40.85 0.84 11.45
C THR A 845 -42.21 1.49 11.19
N ILE A 846 -42.86 2.03 12.24
CA ILE A 846 -44.10 2.80 12.11
C ILE A 846 -43.87 4.05 11.25
N LEU A 847 -42.81 4.81 11.52
CA LEU A 847 -42.46 6.02 10.76
C LEU A 847 -42.19 5.73 9.29
N LYS A 848 -41.55 4.60 9.00
CA LYS A 848 -41.29 4.15 7.63
C LYS A 848 -42.59 3.80 6.89
N ASN A 849 -43.62 3.35 7.60
CA ASN A 849 -44.94 2.96 7.07
C ASN A 849 -44.88 2.00 5.86
N PRO A 850 -44.23 0.83 5.99
CA PRO A 850 -44.08 -0.15 4.90
C PRO A 850 -45.37 -0.96 4.67
N ARG A 851 -45.47 -1.63 3.51
CA ARG A 851 -46.55 -2.60 3.19
C ARG A 851 -46.27 -4.00 3.73
N ILE A 852 -44.98 -4.37 3.86
CA ILE A 852 -44.53 -5.61 4.47
C ILE A 852 -43.75 -5.27 5.75
N ILE A 853 -44.08 -5.93 6.85
CA ILE A 853 -43.35 -5.80 8.12
C ILE A 853 -42.69 -7.13 8.47
N MET A 854 -41.40 -7.09 8.77
CA MET A 854 -40.62 -8.24 9.20
C MET A 854 -40.18 -8.06 10.65
N LEU A 855 -40.54 -9.02 11.52
CA LEU A 855 -40.18 -9.04 12.93
C LEU A 855 -39.22 -10.20 13.20
N ASP A 856 -37.96 -9.91 13.51
CA ASP A 856 -36.93 -10.92 13.78
C ASP A 856 -36.71 -11.03 15.30
N GLU A 857 -37.40 -11.97 15.95
CA GLU A 857 -37.32 -12.20 17.41
C GLU A 857 -37.54 -10.92 18.25
N ALA A 858 -38.40 -10.02 17.77
CA ALA A 858 -38.57 -8.67 18.28
C ALA A 858 -39.04 -8.56 19.75
N THR A 859 -39.54 -9.64 20.36
CA THR A 859 -39.99 -9.65 21.77
C THR A 859 -39.08 -10.42 22.71
N SER A 860 -37.99 -11.02 22.20
CA SER A 860 -37.14 -11.92 22.98
C SER A 860 -36.44 -11.25 24.17
N ALA A 861 -36.16 -9.94 24.07
CA ALA A 861 -35.46 -9.14 25.07
C ALA A 861 -36.39 -8.40 26.04
N LEU A 862 -37.71 -8.55 25.90
CA LEU A 862 -38.72 -7.90 26.74
C LEU A 862 -39.08 -8.78 27.95
N ASP A 863 -39.39 -8.12 29.07
CA ASP A 863 -40.05 -8.78 30.20
C ASP A 863 -41.50 -9.15 29.84
N SER A 864 -42.05 -10.17 30.51
CA SER A 864 -43.33 -10.78 30.12
C SER A 864 -44.53 -9.82 30.17
N HIS A 865 -44.48 -8.74 30.97
CA HIS A 865 -45.56 -7.76 31.06
C HIS A 865 -45.48 -6.75 29.92
N THR A 866 -44.29 -6.21 29.63
CA THR A 866 -44.11 -5.33 28.46
C THR A 866 -44.21 -6.08 27.14
N GLU A 867 -43.94 -7.38 27.10
CA GLU A 867 -44.12 -8.20 25.90
C GLU A 867 -45.58 -8.25 25.43
N GLN A 868 -46.55 -8.37 26.34
CA GLN A 868 -47.97 -8.38 25.99
C GLN A 868 -48.44 -7.03 25.43
N GLU A 869 -48.12 -5.93 26.13
CA GLU A 869 -48.44 -4.57 25.67
C GLU A 869 -47.85 -4.26 24.29
N ILE A 870 -46.61 -4.72 24.04
CA ILE A 870 -45.95 -4.52 22.76
C ILE A 870 -46.53 -5.44 21.69
N GLN A 871 -46.90 -6.67 22.00
CA GLN A 871 -47.58 -7.57 21.05
C GLN A 871 -48.89 -6.99 20.56
N ASP A 872 -49.71 -6.45 21.46
CA ASP A 872 -50.98 -5.83 21.09
C ASP A 872 -50.77 -4.64 20.15
N ASN A 873 -49.78 -3.80 20.45
CA ASN A 873 -49.43 -2.66 19.60
C ASN A 873 -48.83 -3.08 18.25
N VAL A 874 -47.96 -4.08 18.23
CA VAL A 874 -47.36 -4.65 17.01
C VAL A 874 -48.42 -5.29 16.13
N TRP A 875 -49.43 -5.95 16.72
CA TRP A 875 -50.55 -6.52 15.99
C TRP A 875 -51.43 -5.45 15.35
N ASN A 876 -51.72 -4.37 16.09
CA ASN A 876 -52.44 -3.21 15.56
C ASN A 876 -51.67 -2.56 14.39
N ILE A 877 -50.34 -2.54 14.45
CA ILE A 877 -49.49 -2.10 13.33
C ILE A 877 -49.55 -3.11 12.16
N GLY A 878 -49.79 -4.38 12.41
CA GLY A 878 -49.98 -5.40 11.37
C GLY A 878 -51.27 -5.25 10.56
N GLN A 879 -52.30 -4.56 11.08
CA GLN A 879 -53.59 -4.44 10.41
C GLN A 879 -53.46 -3.77 9.02
N GLY A 880 -53.95 -4.47 7.99
CA GLY A 880 -53.87 -4.02 6.59
C GLY A 880 -52.47 -4.08 5.96
N ARG A 881 -51.52 -4.77 6.61
CA ARG A 881 -50.14 -4.98 6.14
C ARG A 881 -49.79 -6.47 6.19
N THR A 882 -48.90 -6.91 5.32
CA THR A 882 -48.42 -8.30 5.35
C THR A 882 -47.35 -8.44 6.43
N LEU A 883 -47.58 -9.31 7.41
CA LEU A 883 -46.72 -9.45 8.59
C LEU A 883 -45.94 -10.78 8.53
N LEU A 884 -44.62 -10.69 8.62
CA LEU A 884 -43.70 -11.83 8.62
C LEU A 884 -42.99 -11.87 9.97
N ILE A 885 -43.15 -12.96 10.73
CA ILE A 885 -42.63 -13.05 12.11
C ILE A 885 -41.70 -14.25 12.23
N ILE A 886 -40.45 -14.04 12.66
CA ILE A 886 -39.61 -15.12 13.19
C ILE A 886 -39.81 -15.16 14.70
N ALA A 887 -40.35 -16.28 15.19
CA ALA A 887 -40.61 -16.46 16.60
C ALA A 887 -39.74 -17.55 17.20
N HIS A 888 -39.11 -17.23 18.33
CA HIS A 888 -38.51 -18.22 19.23
C HIS A 888 -39.49 -18.64 20.33
N ARG A 889 -40.46 -17.78 20.66
CA ARG A 889 -41.55 -18.08 21.59
C ARG A 889 -42.80 -18.41 20.78
N LEU A 890 -43.22 -19.68 20.79
CA LEU A 890 -44.38 -20.10 20.01
C LEU A 890 -45.68 -19.43 20.47
N SER A 891 -45.78 -19.03 21.74
CA SER A 891 -46.94 -18.33 22.30
C SER A 891 -47.25 -17.00 21.61
N THR A 892 -46.25 -16.38 20.96
CA THR A 892 -46.39 -15.06 20.33
C THR A 892 -46.92 -15.15 18.89
N ILE A 893 -47.12 -16.37 18.38
CA ILE A 893 -47.56 -16.63 17.00
C ILE A 893 -48.76 -17.56 16.91
N THR A 894 -49.44 -17.81 18.03
CA THR A 894 -50.66 -18.63 18.07
C THR A 894 -51.78 -18.03 17.22
N HIS A 895 -51.76 -16.72 17.00
CA HIS A 895 -52.72 -15.97 16.20
C HIS A 895 -52.32 -15.81 14.72
N ALA A 896 -51.19 -16.37 14.28
CA ALA A 896 -50.76 -16.26 12.90
C ALA A 896 -51.69 -17.06 11.96
N ASP A 897 -52.07 -16.46 10.84
CA ASP A 897 -52.89 -17.12 9.81
C ASP A 897 -52.18 -18.35 9.22
N GLN A 898 -50.85 -18.30 9.17
CA GLN A 898 -50.01 -19.37 8.65
C GLN A 898 -48.73 -19.49 9.46
N ILE A 899 -48.38 -20.72 9.86
CA ILE A 899 -47.12 -21.03 10.53
C ILE A 899 -46.31 -21.97 9.63
N ILE A 900 -45.06 -21.61 9.35
CA ILE A 900 -44.11 -22.37 8.55
C ILE A 900 -43.00 -22.88 9.47
N VAL A 901 -42.89 -24.21 9.58
CA VAL A 901 -41.87 -24.87 10.40
C VAL A 901 -40.70 -25.25 9.49
N LEU A 902 -39.56 -24.58 9.68
CA LEU A 902 -38.33 -24.84 8.96
C LEU A 902 -37.45 -25.85 9.69
N ASN A 903 -36.91 -26.81 8.94
CA ASN A 903 -35.90 -27.73 9.43
C ASN A 903 -34.80 -27.91 8.38
N SER A 904 -33.55 -27.67 8.79
CA SER A 904 -32.36 -27.89 7.96
C SER A 904 -32.44 -27.22 6.57
N GLY A 905 -33.06 -26.04 6.49
CA GLY A 905 -33.19 -25.26 5.26
C GLY A 905 -34.36 -25.67 4.35
N ALA A 906 -35.27 -26.55 4.78
CA ALA A 906 -36.48 -26.93 4.05
C ALA A 906 -37.74 -26.70 4.91
N ILE A 907 -38.90 -26.55 4.27
CA ILE A 907 -40.20 -26.53 4.96
C ILE A 907 -40.54 -27.96 5.39
N ALA A 908 -40.75 -28.16 6.69
CA ALA A 908 -41.12 -29.45 7.26
C ALA A 908 -42.64 -29.57 7.43
N GLU A 909 -43.28 -28.52 7.94
CA GLU A 909 -44.72 -28.46 8.21
C GLU A 909 -45.23 -27.04 7.93
N GLN A 910 -46.49 -26.93 7.52
CA GLN A 910 -47.17 -25.67 7.25
C GLN A 910 -48.66 -25.81 7.60
N GLY A 911 -49.22 -24.82 8.29
CA GLY A 911 -50.63 -24.79 8.67
C GLY A 911 -50.92 -23.74 9.75
N SER A 912 -52.14 -23.69 10.24
CA SER A 912 -52.50 -22.88 11.41
C SER A 912 -52.01 -23.51 12.72
N HIS A 913 -52.07 -22.75 13.82
CA HIS A 913 -51.70 -23.25 15.14
C HIS A 913 -52.46 -24.54 15.51
N GLU A 914 -53.77 -24.55 15.30
CA GLU A 914 -54.65 -25.67 15.65
C GLU A 914 -54.38 -26.89 14.76
N GLU A 915 -54.20 -26.68 13.46
CA GLU A 915 -53.87 -27.73 12.49
C GLU A 915 -52.54 -28.41 12.82
N LEU A 916 -51.51 -27.64 13.13
CA LEU A 916 -50.17 -28.17 13.42
C LEU A 916 -50.11 -28.89 14.79
N LEU A 917 -50.91 -28.46 15.77
CA LEU A 917 -51.06 -29.20 17.03
C LEU A 917 -51.80 -30.52 16.83
N ALA A 918 -52.88 -30.51 16.05
CA ALA A 918 -53.64 -31.72 15.73
C ALA A 918 -52.81 -32.74 14.95
N ALA A 919 -51.92 -32.27 14.06
CA ALA A 919 -50.99 -33.10 13.30
C ALA A 919 -49.92 -33.81 14.16
N LYS A 920 -49.74 -33.41 15.43
CA LYS A 920 -48.76 -33.98 16.38
C LYS A 920 -47.33 -34.10 15.80
N GLY A 921 -46.96 -33.17 14.93
CA GLY A 921 -45.66 -33.11 14.27
C GLY A 921 -44.56 -32.44 15.11
N ARG A 922 -43.54 -31.92 14.42
CA ARG A 922 -42.43 -31.13 14.97
C ARG A 922 -42.93 -29.89 15.68
N TYR A 923 -43.92 -29.19 15.14
CA TYR A 923 -44.52 -28.03 15.79
C TYR A 923 -45.05 -28.39 17.19
N ALA A 924 -45.87 -29.44 17.29
CA ALA A 924 -46.44 -29.91 18.56
C ALA A 924 -45.35 -30.33 19.57
N SER A 925 -44.27 -30.98 19.10
CA SER A 925 -43.13 -31.33 19.95
C SER A 925 -42.40 -30.09 20.49
N MET A 926 -42.18 -29.06 19.66
CA MET A 926 -41.58 -27.80 20.10
C MET A 926 -42.49 -27.08 21.10
N TRP A 927 -43.80 -27.07 20.86
CA TRP A 927 -44.81 -26.49 21.74
C TRP A 927 -44.80 -27.13 23.13
N GLU A 928 -44.83 -28.46 23.20
CA GLU A 928 -44.81 -29.18 24.48
C GLU A 928 -43.51 -28.92 25.26
N LYS A 929 -42.37 -28.93 24.56
CA LYS A 929 -41.06 -28.60 25.16
C LYS A 929 -41.06 -27.20 25.74
N GLN A 930 -41.61 -26.22 25.03
CA GLN A 930 -41.63 -24.83 25.48
C GLN A 930 -42.56 -24.64 26.68
N ILE A 931 -43.77 -25.22 26.66
CA ILE A 931 -44.70 -25.20 27.81
C ILE A 931 -44.06 -25.84 29.05
N ARG A 932 -43.40 -26.99 28.88
CA ARG A 932 -42.72 -27.67 30.00
C ARG A 932 -41.60 -26.81 30.57
N ALA A 933 -40.80 -26.16 29.71
CA ALA A 933 -39.75 -25.25 30.13
C ALA A 933 -40.31 -24.03 30.86
N GLU A 934 -41.38 -23.43 30.35
CA GLU A 934 -42.02 -22.25 30.95
C GLU A 934 -42.63 -22.56 32.32
N ARG A 935 -43.32 -23.71 32.47
CA ARG A 935 -43.81 -24.21 33.77
C ARG A 935 -42.68 -24.47 34.76
N ALA A 936 -41.55 -25.02 34.31
CA ALA A 936 -40.40 -25.22 35.19
C ALA A 936 -39.81 -23.88 35.65
N LEU A 937 -39.79 -22.88 34.78
CA LEU A 937 -39.28 -21.54 35.05
C LEU A 937 -40.17 -20.76 36.02
N THR A 938 -41.50 -20.87 35.90
CA THR A 938 -42.45 -20.27 36.86
C THR A 938 -42.31 -20.90 38.25
N VAL A 939 -42.22 -22.23 38.33
CA VAL A 939 -41.97 -22.95 39.60
C VAL A 939 -40.64 -22.51 40.22
N ALA A 940 -39.58 -22.36 39.43
CA ALA A 940 -38.28 -21.87 39.90
C ALA A 940 -38.36 -20.41 40.41
N ARG A 941 -39.07 -19.52 39.70
CA ARG A 941 -39.29 -18.12 40.12
C ARG A 941 -40.08 -18.04 41.42
N GLU A 942 -41.12 -18.86 41.58
CA GLU A 942 -41.88 -18.93 42.83
C GLU A 942 -41.03 -19.46 43.98
N ALA A 943 -40.19 -20.46 43.73
CA ALA A 943 -39.25 -20.98 44.72
C ALA A 943 -38.22 -19.90 45.12
N GLN A 944 -37.69 -19.14 44.16
CA GLN A 944 -36.80 -18.00 44.43
C GLN A 944 -37.50 -16.88 45.20
N MET A 945 -38.73 -16.52 44.86
CA MET A 945 -39.50 -15.52 45.59
C MET A 945 -39.85 -15.98 47.01
N LYS A 946 -40.19 -17.26 47.19
CA LYS A 946 -40.41 -17.86 48.52
C LYS A 946 -39.12 -17.87 49.33
N ALA A 947 -37.98 -18.23 48.74
CA ALA A 947 -36.67 -18.17 49.38
C ALA A 947 -36.27 -16.74 49.74
N ALA A 948 -36.47 -15.76 48.85
CA ALA A 948 -36.20 -14.35 49.11
C ALA A 948 -37.11 -13.77 50.21
N ARG A 949 -38.40 -14.13 50.23
CA ARG A 949 -39.33 -13.78 51.32
C ARG A 949 -38.92 -14.43 52.63
N ALA A 950 -38.51 -15.70 52.62
CA ALA A 950 -38.03 -16.41 53.80
C ALA A 950 -36.74 -15.77 54.36
N LEU A 951 -35.78 -15.41 53.50
CA LEU A 951 -34.57 -14.66 53.87
C LEU A 951 -34.90 -13.27 54.43
N ARG A 952 -35.87 -12.56 53.86
CA ARG A 952 -36.33 -11.26 54.34
C ARG A 952 -37.04 -11.36 55.70
N LYS A 953 -37.75 -12.46 55.95
CA LYS A 953 -38.42 -12.77 57.22
C LYS A 953 -37.42 -13.23 58.29
N ALA A 954 -36.40 -14.00 57.93
CA ALA A 954 -35.31 -14.40 58.81
C ALA A 954 -34.40 -13.24 59.23
N LYS A 955 -34.30 -12.18 58.41
CA LYS A 955 -33.58 -10.93 58.76
C LYS A 955 -34.35 -9.97 59.66
N MET A 956 -35.63 -10.21 59.96
CA MET A 956 -36.39 -9.44 60.95
C MET A 956 -36.52 -10.23 62.26
N GLY A 957 -35.59 -10.01 63.20
CA GLY A 957 -35.77 -10.35 64.61
C GLY A 957 -36.62 -9.29 65.35
N PRO A 958 -37.26 -9.61 66.48
CA PRO A 958 -38.27 -8.73 67.09
C PRO A 958 -37.63 -7.52 67.76
N LYS A 959 -38.11 -6.31 67.42
CA LYS A 959 -37.72 -5.04 68.06
C LYS A 959 -38.62 -4.75 69.26
N ARG A 960 -37.98 -4.51 70.41
CA ARG A 960 -38.57 -4.09 71.69
C ARG A 960 -38.77 -2.57 71.68
N ASN A 961 -39.93 -2.10 72.15
CA ASN A 961 -40.35 -0.70 72.26
C ASN A 961 -39.40 0.14 73.14
N SER A 962 -39.14 1.38 72.71
CA SER A 962 -38.96 2.55 73.59
C SER A 962 -39.09 3.85 72.79
N ASP A 963 -39.91 4.75 73.32
CA ASP A 963 -40.31 6.07 72.84
C ASP A 963 -39.16 7.10 72.71
N GLY A 964 -39.38 8.15 71.91
CA GLY A 964 -38.59 9.39 71.90
C GLY A 964 -38.62 10.14 70.57
N ALA A 965 -39.02 11.41 70.59
CA ALA A 965 -39.53 12.23 69.48
C ALA A 965 -38.49 12.92 68.54
N MET A 966 -39.03 13.40 67.39
CA MET A 966 -38.60 14.43 66.39
C MET A 966 -37.28 15.20 66.62
N ASP A 967 -36.40 15.42 65.63
CA ASP A 967 -36.63 16.28 64.45
C ASP A 967 -35.69 16.02 63.24
N SER A 968 -36.29 16.19 62.05
CA SER A 968 -35.82 16.71 60.74
C SER A 968 -34.45 16.39 60.05
N TYR A 969 -34.58 16.30 58.72
CA TYR A 969 -33.64 16.54 57.61
C TYR A 969 -32.84 15.40 56.95
N SER A 970 -32.77 15.57 55.64
CA SER A 970 -32.48 14.70 54.49
C SER A 970 -31.03 14.21 54.32
N GLY A 971 -30.86 13.08 53.62
CA GLY A 971 -29.66 12.86 52.80
C GLY A 971 -29.23 11.40 52.61
N LEU A 972 -29.41 10.92 51.38
CA LEU A 972 -28.67 9.88 50.63
C LEU A 972 -27.81 8.82 51.34
N GLY A 973 -27.97 7.57 50.88
CA GLY A 973 -26.87 6.61 50.81
C GLY A 973 -27.30 5.17 51.01
N SER A 974 -27.55 4.44 49.92
CA SER A 974 -27.52 2.97 49.96
C SER A 974 -26.08 2.48 49.87
N PRO A 975 -25.69 1.50 50.70
CA PRO A 975 -24.81 0.45 50.22
C PRO A 975 -25.41 -0.93 50.47
N GLY A 976 -25.42 -1.74 49.42
CA GLY A 976 -25.62 -3.17 49.51
C GLY A 976 -24.36 -3.86 50.03
N SER A 977 -24.56 -4.79 50.96
CA SER A 977 -23.59 -5.83 51.29
C SER A 977 -24.29 -7.18 51.28
N LEU A 978 -23.61 -8.20 50.75
CA LEU A 978 -23.36 -9.44 51.48
C LEU A 978 -22.43 -10.38 50.72
N SER A 979 -21.29 -10.61 51.35
CA SER A 979 -20.53 -11.87 51.44
C SER A 979 -21.48 -13.07 51.68
N GLY A 980 -21.19 -14.30 51.27
CA GLY A 980 -19.96 -15.09 51.36
C GLY A 980 -20.29 -16.33 52.19
N THR A 981 -19.85 -17.52 51.75
CA THR A 981 -19.79 -18.73 52.59
C THR A 981 -18.50 -19.46 52.27
N GLY A 982 -17.75 -19.81 53.30
CA GLY A 982 -16.44 -20.45 53.22
C GLY A 982 -16.47 -21.93 53.56
N SER A 983 -15.28 -22.53 53.63
CA SER A 983 -15.00 -23.67 54.50
C SER A 983 -13.49 -23.81 54.77
N GLN A 984 -13.21 -24.25 55.99
CA GLN A 984 -11.97 -24.38 56.75
C GLN A 984 -10.84 -25.24 56.16
N GLY A 985 -9.64 -25.05 56.71
CA GLY A 985 -8.56 -26.06 56.75
C GLY A 985 -7.28 -25.56 57.42
N HIS A 986 -6.89 -26.21 58.53
CA HIS A 986 -5.75 -26.04 59.44
C HIS A 986 -4.33 -25.80 58.86
N GLY A 987 -3.43 -25.25 59.69
CA GLY A 987 -1.99 -25.59 59.67
C GLY A 987 -1.03 -24.54 60.25
N GLU A 988 -0.49 -24.86 61.43
CA GLU A 988 0.65 -24.36 62.23
C GLU A 988 1.82 -23.54 61.61
N ASP A 989 2.33 -22.65 62.49
CA ASP A 989 3.73 -22.45 62.91
C ASP A 989 4.76 -21.52 62.21
N THR A 990 5.41 -20.77 63.12
CA THR A 990 6.80 -20.29 63.19
C THR A 990 7.23 -18.94 62.58
N ASN A 991 7.40 -17.98 63.50
CA ASN A 991 8.63 -17.21 63.82
C ASN A 991 9.71 -17.00 62.75
N THR A 992 10.09 -15.73 62.55
CA THR A 992 11.45 -15.14 62.76
C THR A 992 11.30 -13.62 62.57
N SER A 993 11.47 -12.76 63.59
CA SER A 993 12.72 -12.09 64.02
C SER A 993 13.46 -11.41 62.85
N SER A 994 13.89 -10.15 62.88
CA SER A 994 14.28 -9.26 63.98
C SER A 994 14.68 -7.88 63.42
N SER A 995 14.65 -6.85 64.29
CA SER A 995 15.66 -5.77 64.47
C SER A 995 16.05 -4.88 63.27
N SER A 996 16.23 -3.57 63.36
CA SER A 996 16.31 -2.62 64.48
C SER A 996 16.62 -1.22 63.91
N SER A 997 16.16 -0.18 64.61
CA SER A 997 16.81 1.14 64.89
C SER A 997 17.50 1.89 63.75
N SER A 998 17.18 3.15 63.43
CA SER A 998 17.40 4.41 64.18
C SER A 998 17.96 5.37 63.11
N ASP A 999 17.88 6.69 63.12
CA ASP A 999 17.23 7.74 63.88
C ASP A 999 17.47 9.02 63.03
N ALA A 1000 16.70 10.07 63.35
CA ALA A 1000 17.08 11.49 63.22
C ALA A 1000 17.23 12.09 61.78
N GLU A 1001 16.88 13.34 61.51
CA GLU A 1001 16.04 14.38 62.11
C GLU A 1001 16.05 15.54 61.09
N SER A 1002 15.20 16.54 61.36
CA SER A 1002 15.16 17.90 60.81
C SER A 1002 14.10 18.09 59.71
N SER A 1003 12.89 18.60 59.98
CA SER A 1003 12.43 19.82 60.68
C SER A 1003 11.83 20.81 59.67
N HIS A 1004 10.55 21.11 59.90
CA HIS A 1004 9.91 22.43 59.78
C HIS A 1004 9.90 23.11 58.40
N SER A 1005 8.74 23.13 57.71
CA SER A 1005 7.59 24.05 57.88
C SER A 1005 7.79 25.40 57.20
N VAL A 1006 6.82 25.79 56.37
CA VAL A 1006 6.06 27.06 56.38
C VAL A 1006 5.43 27.27 54.99
N GLU A 1007 4.10 27.15 54.96
CA GLU A 1007 3.16 28.19 54.49
C GLU A 1007 3.61 29.14 53.36
N HIS A 1008 2.90 29.10 52.22
CA HIS A 1008 2.12 30.27 51.79
C HIS A 1008 1.19 29.96 50.62
N SER A 1009 -0.07 30.32 50.83
CA SER A 1009 -1.09 30.67 49.86
C SER A 1009 -0.67 31.83 48.94
N ARG A 1010 -1.14 31.81 47.68
CA ARG A 1010 -1.61 33.00 46.95
C ARG A 1010 -2.37 32.66 45.67
N GLU A 1011 -3.61 33.13 45.63
CA GLU A 1011 -4.41 33.39 44.44
C GLU A 1011 -3.73 34.41 43.50
N ARG A 1012 -3.97 34.31 42.18
CA ARG A 1012 -4.78 35.29 41.42
C ARG A 1012 -4.84 34.98 39.91
N GLU A 1013 -6.09 34.91 39.45
CA GLU A 1013 -6.71 35.40 38.22
C GLU A 1013 -5.92 35.74 36.93
N ARG A 1014 -6.45 35.17 35.84
CA ARG A 1014 -6.75 35.72 34.50
C ARG A 1014 -5.61 36.33 33.65
N LYS A 1015 -5.27 35.59 32.58
CA LYS A 1015 -5.54 35.98 31.19
C LYS A 1015 -5.63 34.77 30.28
#